data_AF-N9DLR4-F1
#
_entry.id   AF-N9DLR4-F1
#
_cell.length_a   1.000
_cell.length_b   1.000
_cell.length_c   1.000
_cell.angle_alpha   90.00
_cell.angle_beta   90.00
_cell.angle_gamma   90.00
#
_symmetry.space_group_name_H-M   'P 1'
#
loop_
_entity.id
_entity.type
_entity.pdbx_description
1 polymer ?
#
loop_
_entity_poly.entity_id
_entity_poly.type
_entity_poly.pdbx_seq_one_letter_code
_entity_poly.pdbx_strand_id
1 'polypeptide(L)'
;MSKDKLHKIWNEIKVTHTKIKEIISTPQTISTQQYLSLTPIANADEDNAYSDMLKFALLQDKISNIAITGPYGSGKSSVLLTFQTQNPNWKYLNISLATFKDHLEIEGTNNKEIEIEAIEKSILQQLFYSVDQKTLPRSRLKRIVTVKPRELLANTLFIMLWAFLTIFVFFPKSIFINKLGIFISEKLLIQITLSLLLLSYCIVGLFTGVKYIEKLKELKLKFQDTEITLNNDKTESVLNKHLDEILYFFERTDFNIIIIEDLDRFENSEIFIRLRELNTLINNSKQVNRPIVFLYAIRDNMFKDKDRSKFFDFIIPIIPVINPTNAYDLIRKNYINKENNSQLHDEIEDIFLHQVSLYFDDMRLVTNIFNEFQLYVKKLNNPNLNKNKLLALIIYKNYYPAEFANLHSNKGEIYEIFKTYKKNIISELLVSINQELNEIENKINLSEVEKLQTVEELRKLYIYEIFKRFPIITNVHNRHFMQTASTSIQLYVDSQHIDYNQLTIDENFYKLVESNNIEWKVKLEESTNYIDYASISISNAEEIKFSFKAIETITHSNFTYLERENRVNDKLEINRKKILKHKQKLISTRNQLSQSTLSEILTVADIENPFDSKKHPPLLQFLVREGYIDEQYPDYISFFIDSVINITERDYAHRVIEHINSEFDLTLTNIGKLLDKYLKPRQFSHTSILNFNLVDFILNNSTQFKDHYNNLFELLSNQDKRSIRFIFEYIDREKNSSLFINQIVKSWQAFFEHIHTSMSDEKIESYLLLILKNLEKENIPLLNKDNILKNYLSSKSNFIEYIKDAYSTEQEILNFLQLIKPVFKYLDCNNQNDVSIFNEICRNEYFEFNEKMILQIICINNEVQKIDEIKNIFASKPYGVLQDFAPDYLKTQVDQSISHFFEEVYISSSENLSENSDNFIKLINNEDLDNSHKEWLIENNEVQIDLISYIRKAQFWKPILAKNKVKPSWDSLISYFQYNDCTLDEVIFNYINENNVLLKEQEISDTESNKSMPDITKEFEVALLESDSFSEIAYEAISIARMFDYPSLNLSSLSNSKIPILINVKVLLLTPENIEKLRHKSINYVSDLLIQYLSLECSELTEDLVLEKPEYELLLQSSEFTDAQKLIIVEKLGINFYQESNVQSTINHIFKANGKYIPIEYINNYFAKTLSTQTRVKFLIPEVSNLDHSNISILLNMLDEPYSLISIAGNHTLSHSEMNENLTEALRKIGYINRVRVHEKKSLLGTKSKSTITFTTKS
;
A
#
# COMPACT_ATOMS: atom_id res chain seq x y z
N MET A 1 61.51 -53.92 -76.34
CA MET A 1 60.61 -53.39 -75.28
C MET A 1 59.18 -53.51 -75.81
N SER A 2 58.27 -54.23 -75.14
CA SER A 2 56.94 -54.57 -75.69
C SER A 2 56.03 -53.33 -75.80
N LYS A 3 55.10 -53.34 -76.77
CA LYS A 3 54.14 -52.24 -77.00
C LYS A 3 53.36 -51.84 -75.74
N ASP A 4 53.05 -52.80 -74.86
CA ASP A 4 52.38 -52.53 -73.58
C ASP A 4 53.20 -51.68 -72.61
N LYS A 5 54.53 -51.84 -72.60
CA LYS A 5 55.42 -51.04 -71.73
C LYS A 5 55.50 -49.60 -72.22
N LEU A 6 55.51 -49.38 -73.53
CA LEU A 6 55.45 -48.04 -74.12
C LEU A 6 54.10 -47.36 -73.85
N HIS A 7 53.00 -48.11 -73.88
CA HIS A 7 51.67 -47.56 -73.60
C HIS A 7 51.48 -47.19 -72.13
N LYS A 8 52.04 -47.98 -71.20
CA LYS A 8 52.08 -47.64 -69.77
C LYS A 8 52.89 -46.37 -69.48
N ILE A 9 54.07 -46.25 -70.08
CA ILE A 9 54.91 -45.05 -69.95
C ILE A 9 54.22 -43.83 -70.55
N TRP A 10 53.56 -43.98 -71.71
CA TRP A 10 52.82 -42.89 -72.33
C TRP A 10 51.63 -42.44 -71.48
N ASN A 11 50.91 -43.37 -70.85
CA ASN A 11 49.84 -43.04 -69.90
C ASN A 11 50.38 -42.39 -68.63
N GLU A 12 51.50 -42.85 -68.07
CA GLU A 12 52.13 -42.19 -66.92
C GLU A 12 52.61 -40.78 -67.26
N ILE A 13 53.20 -40.57 -68.44
CA ILE A 13 53.60 -39.25 -68.95
C ILE A 13 52.37 -38.37 -69.15
N LYS A 14 51.26 -38.91 -69.67
CA LYS A 14 50.01 -38.16 -69.86
C LYS A 14 49.39 -37.76 -68.52
N VAL A 15 49.40 -38.67 -67.53
CA VAL A 15 48.91 -38.44 -66.16
C VAL A 15 49.80 -37.45 -65.39
N THR A 16 51.11 -37.54 -65.53
CA THR A 16 52.03 -36.55 -64.95
C THR A 16 51.91 -35.21 -65.64
N HIS A 17 51.70 -35.17 -66.96
CA HIS A 17 51.44 -33.92 -67.67
C HIS A 17 50.10 -33.28 -67.26
N THR A 18 49.03 -34.04 -67.02
CA THR A 18 47.79 -33.48 -66.47
C THR A 18 47.97 -32.99 -65.02
N LYS A 19 48.66 -33.74 -64.16
CA LYS A 19 48.98 -33.28 -62.79
C LYS A 19 49.85 -32.02 -62.77
N ILE A 20 50.83 -31.92 -63.66
CA ILE A 20 51.65 -30.71 -63.82
C ILE A 20 50.79 -29.55 -64.35
N LYS A 21 49.81 -29.82 -65.21
CA LYS A 21 48.87 -28.80 -65.70
C LYS A 21 47.92 -28.31 -64.60
N GLU A 22 47.46 -29.20 -63.71
CA GLU A 22 46.68 -28.86 -62.50
C GLU A 22 47.49 -28.05 -61.48
N ILE A 23 48.78 -28.35 -61.31
CA ILE A 23 49.67 -27.59 -60.40
C ILE A 23 50.04 -26.22 -60.98
N ILE A 24 50.04 -26.06 -62.31
CA ILE A 24 50.38 -24.80 -63.00
C ILE A 24 49.14 -23.95 -63.29
N SER A 25 47.94 -24.52 -63.38
CA SER A 25 46.72 -23.73 -63.44
C SER A 25 46.50 -23.04 -62.09
N THR A 26 46.67 -21.72 -62.06
CA THR A 26 46.26 -20.87 -60.95
C THR A 26 44.84 -21.24 -60.54
N PRO A 27 44.56 -21.46 -59.24
CA PRO A 27 43.21 -21.77 -58.81
C PRO A 27 42.32 -20.60 -59.23
N GLN A 28 41.33 -20.86 -60.09
CA GLN A 28 40.16 -20.01 -60.16
C GLN A 28 39.44 -20.18 -58.84
N THR A 29 39.80 -19.35 -57.86
CA THR A 29 38.96 -19.09 -56.71
C THR A 29 37.66 -18.48 -57.23
N ILE A 30 36.68 -19.32 -57.54
CA ILE A 30 35.27 -18.92 -57.41
C ILE A 30 35.02 -18.86 -55.91
N SER A 31 35.58 -17.84 -55.25
CA SER A 31 35.14 -17.48 -53.93
C SER A 31 33.84 -16.71 -54.10
N THR A 32 32.80 -17.17 -53.43
CA THR A 32 31.78 -16.30 -52.87
C THR A 32 32.48 -15.27 -51.97
N GLN A 33 33.09 -14.25 -52.58
CA GLN A 33 34.07 -13.42 -51.90
C GLN A 33 33.31 -12.42 -51.03
N GLN A 34 33.35 -12.66 -49.72
CA GLN A 34 32.73 -11.81 -48.71
C GLN A 34 33.28 -10.36 -48.75
N TYR A 35 34.51 -10.18 -49.26
CA TYR A 35 35.20 -8.89 -49.40
C TYR A 35 35.41 -8.51 -50.86
N LEU A 36 35.36 -7.21 -51.15
CA LEU A 36 35.52 -6.66 -52.50
C LEU A 36 36.91 -6.06 -52.70
N SER A 37 37.52 -6.32 -53.87
CA SER A 37 38.83 -5.78 -54.21
C SER A 37 38.75 -4.29 -54.59
N LEU A 38 39.75 -3.51 -54.17
CA LEU A 38 39.91 -2.10 -54.58
C LEU A 38 40.60 -1.96 -55.96
N THR A 39 40.98 -3.08 -56.58
CA THR A 39 41.59 -3.11 -57.91
C THR A 39 40.58 -2.82 -59.01
N PRO A 40 41.03 -2.28 -60.17
CA PRO A 40 40.16 -2.11 -61.33
C PRO A 40 39.46 -3.41 -61.73
N ILE A 41 38.20 -3.30 -62.16
CA ILE A 41 37.40 -4.45 -62.63
C ILE A 41 37.43 -4.51 -64.15
N ALA A 42 37.38 -5.73 -64.71
CA ALA A 42 37.45 -5.95 -66.15
C ALA A 42 36.10 -5.78 -66.89
N ASN A 43 35.01 -5.45 -66.19
CA ASN A 43 33.67 -5.26 -66.77
C ASN A 43 33.00 -3.96 -66.29
N ALA A 44 33.60 -2.80 -66.59
CA ALA A 44 33.11 -1.49 -66.16
C ALA A 44 32.37 -0.69 -67.26
N ASP A 45 32.23 -1.26 -68.47
CA ASP A 45 31.67 -0.59 -69.66
C ASP A 45 30.66 -1.52 -70.34
N GLU A 46 29.55 -1.81 -69.63
CA GLU A 46 28.56 -2.83 -70.05
C GLU A 46 27.86 -2.49 -71.37
N ASP A 47 27.64 -1.21 -71.65
CA ASP A 47 27.03 -0.70 -72.89
C ASP A 47 28.07 -0.44 -74.01
N ASN A 48 29.35 -0.68 -73.74
CA ASN A 48 30.52 -0.42 -74.60
C ASN A 48 30.70 1.04 -75.05
N ALA A 49 30.03 2.01 -74.41
CA ALA A 49 30.05 3.40 -74.85
C ALA A 49 31.47 4.00 -74.79
N TYR A 50 32.20 3.74 -73.70
CA TYR A 50 33.57 4.26 -73.55
C TYR A 50 34.56 3.54 -74.47
N SER A 51 34.39 2.23 -74.63
CA SER A 51 35.22 1.41 -75.50
C SER A 51 35.08 1.82 -76.96
N ASP A 52 33.88 2.19 -77.40
CA ASP A 52 33.66 2.66 -78.76
C ASP A 52 34.26 4.06 -79.00
N MET A 53 34.21 4.95 -78.01
CA MET A 53 34.93 6.24 -78.07
C MET A 53 36.45 6.06 -78.15
N LEU A 54 37.02 5.13 -77.37
CA LEU A 54 38.44 4.81 -77.40
C LEU A 54 38.85 4.19 -78.74
N LYS A 55 38.09 3.23 -79.28
CA LYS A 55 38.32 2.68 -80.63
C LYS A 55 38.30 3.79 -81.68
N PHE A 56 37.29 4.66 -81.65
CA PHE A 56 37.17 5.78 -82.58
C PHE A 56 38.43 6.65 -82.55
N ALA A 57 38.89 7.05 -81.35
CA ALA A 57 40.06 7.90 -81.19
C ALA A 57 41.36 7.22 -81.67
N LEU A 58 41.55 5.94 -81.35
CA LEU A 58 42.74 5.17 -81.71
C LEU A 58 42.85 4.84 -83.22
N LEU A 59 41.74 4.89 -83.95
CA LEU A 59 41.72 4.66 -85.41
C LEU A 59 42.05 5.93 -86.22
N GLN A 60 42.18 7.11 -85.60
CA GLN A 60 42.50 8.35 -86.31
C GLN A 60 44.02 8.61 -86.34
N ASP A 61 44.60 8.77 -87.53
CA ASP A 61 46.05 8.98 -87.71
C ASP A 61 46.63 10.24 -87.04
N LYS A 62 45.78 11.25 -86.73
CA LYS A 62 46.21 12.52 -86.12
C LYS A 62 46.07 12.57 -84.60
N ILE A 63 45.48 11.55 -83.98
CA ILE A 63 45.24 11.53 -82.53
C ILE A 63 46.39 10.76 -81.89
N SER A 64 47.20 11.47 -81.10
CA SER A 64 48.39 10.90 -80.46
C SER A 64 48.35 11.02 -78.93
N ASN A 65 47.61 11.99 -78.39
CA ASN A 65 47.48 12.20 -76.94
C ASN A 65 45.99 12.21 -76.55
N ILE A 66 45.56 11.17 -75.82
CA ILE A 66 44.17 10.99 -75.38
C ILE A 66 44.09 11.15 -73.87
N ALA A 67 43.16 11.94 -73.35
CA ALA A 67 42.86 11.98 -71.93
C ALA A 67 41.58 11.20 -71.61
N ILE A 68 41.64 10.38 -70.56
CA ILE A 68 40.48 9.89 -69.85
C ILE A 68 40.35 10.70 -68.57
N THR A 69 39.32 11.52 -68.49
CA THR A 69 39.09 12.41 -67.34
C THR A 69 37.92 11.93 -66.51
N GLY A 70 37.89 12.32 -65.25
CA GLY A 70 36.82 12.00 -64.30
C GLY A 70 37.30 12.28 -62.89
N PRO A 71 36.41 12.46 -61.91
CA PRO A 71 36.83 12.67 -60.53
C PRO A 71 37.58 11.44 -59.99
N TYR A 72 38.19 11.60 -58.82
CA TYR A 72 38.85 10.47 -58.16
C TYR A 72 37.83 9.35 -57.90
N GLY A 73 38.24 8.09 -58.06
CA GLY A 73 37.32 6.95 -57.89
C GLY A 73 36.27 6.74 -59.00
N SER A 74 36.23 7.55 -60.06
CA SER A 74 35.19 7.47 -61.10
C SER A 74 35.18 6.19 -61.96
N GLY A 75 36.21 5.35 -61.87
CA GLY A 75 36.31 4.09 -62.63
C GLY A 75 37.23 4.13 -63.87
N LYS A 76 38.02 5.19 -64.07
CA LYS A 76 38.94 5.35 -65.22
C LYS A 76 39.79 4.11 -65.52
N SER A 77 40.52 3.61 -64.52
CA SER A 77 41.36 2.42 -64.66
C SER A 77 40.56 1.15 -64.97
N SER A 78 39.31 1.05 -64.48
CA SER A 78 38.43 -0.09 -64.76
C SER A 78 37.96 -0.06 -66.21
N VAL A 79 37.56 1.11 -66.72
CA VAL A 79 37.23 1.28 -68.15
C VAL A 79 38.43 0.95 -69.03
N LEU A 80 39.63 1.36 -68.65
CA LEU A 80 40.86 1.01 -69.36
C LEU A 80 41.14 -0.49 -69.33
N LEU A 81 41.00 -1.14 -68.18
CA LEU A 81 41.18 -2.59 -68.07
C LEU A 81 40.14 -3.35 -68.91
N THR A 82 38.88 -2.93 -68.89
CA THR A 82 37.82 -3.48 -69.77
C THR A 82 38.21 -3.30 -71.24
N PHE A 83 38.65 -2.12 -71.64
CA PHE A 83 39.06 -1.86 -73.01
C PHE A 83 40.23 -2.75 -73.46
N GLN A 84 41.26 -2.87 -72.62
CA GLN A 84 42.45 -3.70 -72.89
C GLN A 84 42.10 -5.18 -73.05
N THR A 85 41.20 -5.68 -72.20
CA THR A 85 40.78 -7.08 -72.21
C THR A 85 39.89 -7.39 -73.42
N GLN A 86 38.99 -6.48 -73.80
CA GLN A 86 38.14 -6.62 -74.98
C GLN A 86 38.91 -6.45 -76.31
N ASN A 87 39.99 -5.66 -76.33
CA ASN A 87 40.72 -5.30 -77.55
C ASN A 87 42.21 -5.71 -77.49
N PRO A 88 42.55 -7.00 -77.57
CA PRO A 88 43.92 -7.50 -77.50
C PRO A 88 44.76 -7.22 -78.77
N ASN A 89 44.14 -6.67 -79.81
CA ASN A 89 44.77 -6.35 -81.10
C ASN A 89 45.84 -5.25 -80.96
N TRP A 90 45.65 -4.32 -80.02
CA TRP A 90 46.67 -3.33 -79.68
C TRP A 90 47.60 -3.87 -78.59
N LYS A 91 48.88 -3.47 -78.63
CA LYS A 91 49.82 -3.75 -77.56
C LYS A 91 49.93 -2.55 -76.62
N TYR A 92 49.60 -2.78 -75.36
CA TYR A 92 49.56 -1.76 -74.33
C TYR A 92 50.76 -1.87 -73.39
N LEU A 93 51.22 -0.71 -72.92
CA LEU A 93 52.16 -0.61 -71.82
C LEU A 93 51.58 0.32 -70.76
N ASN A 94 51.33 -0.22 -69.56
CA ASN A 94 50.79 0.53 -68.44
C ASN A 94 51.95 1.05 -67.58
N ILE A 95 51.95 2.36 -67.37
CA ILE A 95 52.89 3.10 -66.52
C ILE A 95 52.06 3.72 -65.39
N SER A 96 52.33 3.31 -64.15
CA SER A 96 51.64 3.81 -62.96
C SER A 96 52.66 4.44 -62.01
N LEU A 97 52.47 5.71 -61.69
CA LEU A 97 53.40 6.47 -60.87
C LEU A 97 52.97 6.40 -59.39
N ALA A 98 53.57 5.46 -58.66
CA ALA A 98 53.26 5.21 -57.25
C ALA A 98 54.21 5.92 -56.25
N THR A 99 54.88 7.01 -56.64
CA THR A 99 55.75 7.77 -55.73
C THR A 99 54.90 8.67 -54.84
N PHE A 100 54.79 8.29 -53.57
CA PHE A 100 54.08 9.06 -52.54
C PHE A 100 54.82 10.36 -52.25
N LYS A 101 54.08 11.48 -52.19
CA LYS A 101 54.58 12.73 -51.60
C LYS A 101 54.80 12.47 -50.11
N ASP A 102 56.03 12.22 -49.68
CA ASP A 102 56.38 12.52 -48.30
C ASP A 102 56.32 14.04 -48.16
N HIS A 103 55.54 14.52 -47.19
CA HIS A 103 55.43 15.93 -46.84
C HIS A 103 56.80 16.48 -46.39
N LEU A 104 57.68 16.80 -47.34
CA LEU A 104 58.81 17.68 -47.14
C LEU A 104 58.28 19.11 -47.20
N GLU A 105 57.66 19.55 -46.11
CA GLU A 105 57.27 20.94 -45.88
C GLU A 105 58.52 21.83 -45.75
N ILE A 106 59.10 22.25 -46.88
CA ILE A 106 59.88 23.50 -46.99
C ILE A 106 59.56 24.10 -48.37
N GLU A 107 58.84 25.23 -48.39
CA GLU A 107 58.51 25.97 -49.61
C GLU A 107 59.78 26.52 -50.28
N GLY A 108 60.07 26.05 -51.50
CA GLY A 108 61.13 26.58 -52.35
C GLY A 108 60.96 26.14 -53.80
N THR A 109 61.24 27.05 -54.75
CA THR A 109 61.12 26.82 -56.20
C THR A 109 61.93 25.64 -56.74
N ASN A 110 62.97 25.19 -56.03
CA ASN A 110 63.79 24.04 -56.43
C ASN A 110 63.06 22.68 -56.29
N ASN A 111 62.03 22.55 -55.44
CA ASN A 111 61.36 21.26 -55.21
C ASN A 111 60.54 20.79 -56.42
N LYS A 112 59.91 21.70 -57.17
CA LYS A 112 59.06 21.32 -58.33
C LYS A 112 59.87 20.70 -59.47
N GLU A 113 61.07 21.21 -59.74
CA GLU A 113 61.96 20.63 -60.76
C GLU A 113 62.48 19.25 -60.33
N ILE A 114 62.86 19.08 -59.06
CA ILE A 114 63.29 17.79 -58.49
C ILE A 114 62.16 16.76 -58.57
N GLU A 115 60.91 17.15 -58.27
CA GLU A 115 59.74 16.29 -58.43
C GLU A 115 59.49 15.88 -59.89
N ILE A 116 59.55 16.82 -60.84
CA ILE A 116 59.42 16.49 -62.28
C ILE A 116 60.52 15.51 -62.71
N GLU A 117 61.76 15.77 -62.31
CA GLU A 117 62.90 14.92 -62.64
C GLU A 117 62.74 13.49 -62.09
N ALA A 118 62.21 13.35 -60.86
CA ALA A 118 61.89 12.06 -60.26
C ALA A 118 60.77 11.32 -61.03
N ILE A 119 59.74 12.05 -61.47
CA ILE A 119 58.65 11.48 -62.28
C ILE A 119 59.20 10.99 -63.63
N GLU A 120 59.98 11.81 -64.33
CA GLU A 120 60.60 11.44 -65.61
C GLU A 120 61.47 10.18 -65.48
N LYS A 121 62.26 10.08 -64.40
CA LYS A 121 63.07 8.88 -64.10
C LYS A 121 62.20 7.66 -63.83
N SER A 122 61.09 7.81 -63.11
CA SER A 122 60.15 6.72 -62.82
C SER A 122 59.48 6.20 -64.09
N ILE A 123 59.02 7.10 -64.97
CA ILE A 123 58.47 6.74 -66.29
C ILE A 123 59.53 5.99 -67.10
N LEU A 124 60.76 6.51 -67.16
CA LEU A 124 61.86 5.88 -67.88
C LEU A 124 62.16 4.48 -67.33
N GLN A 125 62.24 4.32 -66.00
CA GLN A 125 62.41 3.02 -65.37
C GLN A 125 61.30 2.05 -65.77
N GLN A 126 60.03 2.44 -65.67
CA GLN A 126 58.91 1.56 -66.00
C GLN A 126 58.89 1.18 -67.49
N LEU A 127 59.24 2.11 -68.38
CA LEU A 127 59.43 1.81 -69.81
C LEU A 127 60.46 0.70 -70.00
N PHE A 128 61.69 0.85 -69.49
CA PHE A 128 62.76 -0.11 -69.77
C PHE A 128 62.65 -1.42 -68.98
N TYR A 129 62.03 -1.42 -67.80
CA TYR A 129 61.81 -2.64 -67.01
C TYR A 129 60.58 -3.44 -67.46
N SER A 130 59.71 -2.87 -68.31
CA SER A 130 58.58 -3.59 -68.90
C SER A 130 58.98 -4.70 -69.88
N VAL A 131 60.24 -4.69 -70.34
CA VAL A 131 60.76 -5.64 -71.31
C VAL A 131 62.09 -6.25 -70.88
N ASP A 132 62.30 -7.51 -71.25
CA ASP A 132 63.56 -8.22 -71.00
C ASP A 132 64.74 -7.54 -71.71
N GLN A 133 65.92 -7.50 -71.09
CA GLN A 133 67.13 -6.92 -71.70
C GLN A 133 67.50 -7.55 -73.06
N LYS A 134 67.06 -8.79 -73.34
CA LYS A 134 67.27 -9.45 -74.65
C LYS A 134 66.55 -8.75 -75.80
N THR A 135 65.44 -8.08 -75.52
CA THR A 135 64.69 -7.30 -76.52
C THR A 135 65.42 -6.00 -76.85
N LEU A 136 66.20 -5.47 -75.90
CA LEU A 136 66.95 -4.22 -76.01
C LEU A 136 68.46 -4.44 -75.80
N PRO A 137 69.12 -5.26 -76.64
CA PRO A 137 70.50 -5.67 -76.42
C PRO A 137 71.52 -4.53 -76.51
N ARG A 138 71.16 -3.41 -77.15
CA ARG A 138 72.03 -2.23 -77.29
C ARG A 138 71.70 -1.09 -76.31
N SER A 139 70.76 -1.31 -75.39
CA SER A 139 70.42 -0.29 -74.40
C SER A 139 71.55 -0.10 -73.40
N ARG A 140 71.88 1.17 -73.09
CA ARG A 140 72.95 1.55 -72.14
C ARG A 140 72.50 1.44 -70.68
N LEU A 141 71.22 1.16 -70.42
CA LEU A 141 70.67 1.03 -69.07
C LEU A 141 70.94 -0.35 -68.48
N LYS A 142 71.72 -0.38 -67.39
CA LYS A 142 72.15 -1.61 -66.70
C LYS A 142 70.96 -2.35 -66.07
N ARG A 143 70.74 -3.60 -66.49
CA ARG A 143 69.74 -4.53 -65.94
C ARG A 143 70.42 -5.86 -65.55
N ILE A 144 69.80 -6.60 -64.63
CA ILE A 144 70.34 -7.89 -64.18
C ILE A 144 70.19 -8.92 -65.30
N VAL A 145 71.32 -9.47 -65.76
CA VAL A 145 71.34 -10.56 -66.76
C VAL A 145 71.36 -11.91 -66.05
N THR A 146 70.32 -12.72 -66.25
CA THR A 146 70.33 -14.11 -65.79
C THR A 146 70.92 -15.01 -66.88
N VAL A 147 72.03 -15.69 -66.56
CA VAL A 147 72.65 -16.68 -67.45
C VAL A 147 71.99 -18.03 -67.20
N LYS A 148 71.53 -18.71 -68.27
CA LYS A 148 70.92 -20.03 -68.12
C LYS A 148 71.99 -21.04 -67.66
N PRO A 149 71.70 -21.93 -66.68
CA PRO A 149 72.68 -22.90 -66.18
C PRO A 149 73.20 -23.86 -67.27
N ARG A 150 72.41 -24.12 -68.32
CA ARG A 150 72.85 -24.89 -69.50
C ARG A 150 73.95 -24.19 -70.30
N GLU A 151 73.87 -22.87 -70.49
CA GLU A 151 74.91 -22.10 -71.18
C GLU A 151 76.21 -22.06 -70.36
N LEU A 152 76.07 -21.95 -69.03
CA LEU A 152 77.18 -21.99 -68.09
C LEU A 152 77.90 -23.34 -68.14
N LEU A 153 77.14 -24.45 -68.11
CA LEU A 153 77.67 -25.81 -68.23
C LEU A 153 78.39 -26.04 -69.58
N ALA A 154 77.78 -25.60 -70.68
CA ALA A 154 78.35 -25.73 -72.02
C ALA A 154 79.68 -24.96 -72.15
N ASN A 155 79.74 -23.72 -71.64
CA ASN A 155 80.97 -22.92 -71.63
C ASN A 155 82.06 -23.56 -70.74
N THR A 156 81.70 -24.11 -69.57
CA THR A 156 82.67 -24.82 -68.73
C THR A 156 83.22 -26.08 -69.40
N LEU A 157 82.37 -26.86 -70.10
CA LEU A 157 82.81 -28.04 -70.85
C LEU A 157 83.71 -27.65 -72.03
N PHE A 158 83.39 -26.55 -72.73
CA PHE A 158 84.22 -26.02 -73.82
C PHE A 158 85.62 -25.63 -73.31
N ILE A 159 85.72 -24.91 -72.20
CA ILE A 159 87.00 -24.50 -71.59
C ILE A 159 87.80 -25.72 -71.13
N MET A 160 87.14 -26.69 -70.48
CA MET A 160 87.76 -27.94 -70.04
C MET A 160 88.33 -28.75 -71.21
N LEU A 161 87.57 -28.89 -72.30
CA LEU A 161 88.01 -29.62 -73.48
C LEU A 161 89.17 -28.89 -74.18
N TRP A 162 89.10 -27.56 -74.27
CA TRP A 162 90.18 -26.74 -74.81
C TRP A 162 91.47 -26.86 -73.99
N ALA A 163 91.36 -26.82 -72.66
CA ALA A 163 92.49 -27.03 -71.73
C ALA A 163 93.08 -28.45 -71.88
N PHE A 164 92.22 -29.46 -72.01
CA PHE A 164 92.66 -30.84 -72.25
C PHE A 164 93.40 -30.97 -73.60
N LEU A 165 92.86 -30.40 -74.68
CA LEU A 165 93.47 -30.42 -76.01
C LEU A 165 94.80 -29.64 -76.04
N THR A 166 94.88 -28.49 -75.38
CA THR A 166 96.14 -27.72 -75.26
C THR A 166 97.21 -28.53 -74.53
N ILE A 167 96.88 -29.15 -73.40
CA ILE A 167 97.82 -30.02 -72.68
C ILE A 167 98.28 -31.17 -73.57
N PHE A 168 97.37 -31.80 -74.31
CA PHE A 168 97.70 -32.92 -75.18
C PHE A 168 98.63 -32.52 -76.34
N VAL A 169 98.38 -31.38 -76.98
CA VAL A 169 99.19 -30.90 -78.12
C VAL A 169 100.57 -30.38 -77.70
N PHE A 170 100.65 -29.61 -76.61
CA PHE A 170 101.90 -28.98 -76.17
C PHE A 170 102.75 -29.86 -75.24
N PHE A 171 102.14 -30.82 -74.53
CA PHE A 171 102.84 -31.76 -73.63
C PHE A 171 102.55 -33.23 -73.98
N PRO A 172 102.77 -33.69 -75.23
CA PRO A 172 102.37 -35.02 -75.69
C PRO A 172 103.14 -36.18 -75.00
N LYS A 173 104.29 -35.90 -74.39
CA LYS A 173 105.11 -36.89 -73.66
C LYS A 173 104.81 -36.96 -72.15
N SER A 174 103.78 -36.25 -71.68
CA SER A 174 103.42 -36.23 -70.25
C SER A 174 102.64 -37.47 -69.80
N ILE A 175 102.84 -37.81 -68.52
CA ILE A 175 102.68 -39.11 -67.83
C ILE A 175 101.27 -39.77 -67.90
N PHE A 176 100.24 -39.09 -68.37
CA PHE A 176 98.87 -39.62 -68.38
C PHE A 176 98.59 -40.64 -69.50
N ILE A 177 99.24 -40.51 -70.66
CA ILE A 177 98.89 -41.31 -71.85
C ILE A 177 99.51 -42.70 -71.79
N ASN A 178 100.72 -42.84 -71.25
CA ASN A 178 101.40 -44.14 -71.14
C ASN A 178 100.72 -45.11 -70.16
N LYS A 179 99.87 -44.64 -69.23
CA LYS A 179 99.07 -45.50 -68.33
C LYS A 179 97.73 -45.95 -68.92
N LEU A 180 97.22 -45.29 -69.95
CA LEU A 180 95.88 -45.54 -70.52
C LEU A 180 95.87 -46.64 -71.61
N GLY A 181 97.01 -47.25 -71.95
CA GLY A 181 97.06 -48.47 -72.77
C GLY A 181 96.59 -48.33 -74.21
N ILE A 182 96.52 -47.11 -74.76
CA ILE A 182 96.08 -46.85 -76.12
C ILE A 182 97.27 -46.96 -77.09
N PHE A 183 97.44 -48.12 -77.73
CA PHE A 183 98.37 -48.32 -78.84
C PHE A 183 97.76 -47.76 -80.13
N ILE A 184 98.26 -46.62 -80.60
CA ILE A 184 97.92 -46.12 -81.95
C ILE A 184 99.21 -45.94 -82.76
N SER A 185 99.23 -46.58 -83.92
CA SER A 185 100.38 -46.89 -84.77
C SER A 185 100.93 -45.71 -85.60
N GLU A 186 100.23 -44.58 -85.70
CA GLU A 186 100.71 -43.40 -86.43
C GLU A 186 100.67 -42.12 -85.58
N LYS A 187 101.73 -41.91 -84.79
CA LYS A 187 101.84 -40.77 -83.86
C LYS A 187 101.74 -39.39 -84.53
N LEU A 188 102.22 -39.25 -85.77
CA LEU A 188 102.27 -37.95 -86.45
C LEU A 188 100.88 -37.47 -86.89
N LEU A 189 100.05 -38.36 -87.44
CA LEU A 189 98.74 -38.02 -87.98
C LEU A 189 97.75 -37.62 -86.88
N ILE A 190 97.81 -38.28 -85.72
CA ILE A 190 97.03 -37.93 -84.53
C ILE A 190 97.45 -36.56 -83.98
N GLN A 191 98.76 -36.27 -83.95
CA GLN A 191 99.24 -34.99 -83.46
C GLN A 191 98.79 -33.84 -84.37
N ILE A 192 98.77 -34.06 -85.69
CA ILE A 192 98.26 -33.09 -86.66
C ILE A 192 96.74 -32.90 -86.50
N THR A 193 95.95 -33.97 -86.37
CA THR A 193 94.49 -33.85 -86.21
C THR A 193 94.11 -33.16 -84.90
N LEU A 194 94.79 -33.47 -83.80
CA LEU A 194 94.57 -32.80 -82.51
C LEU A 194 95.03 -31.34 -82.53
N SER A 195 96.11 -31.01 -83.25
CA SER A 195 96.54 -29.63 -83.44
C SER A 195 95.53 -28.82 -84.27
N LEU A 196 94.93 -29.42 -85.31
CA LEU A 196 93.85 -28.79 -86.09
C LEU A 196 92.56 -28.62 -85.27
N LEU A 197 92.21 -29.59 -84.43
CA LEU A 197 91.08 -29.48 -83.49
C LEU A 197 91.32 -28.40 -82.43
N LEU A 198 92.55 -28.29 -81.92
CA LEU A 198 92.91 -27.20 -81.02
C LEU A 198 92.80 -25.86 -81.72
N LEU A 199 93.29 -25.75 -82.96
CA LEU A 199 93.18 -24.53 -83.76
C LEU A 199 91.72 -24.14 -84.01
N SER A 200 90.84 -25.09 -84.32
CA SER A 200 89.40 -24.81 -84.49
C SER A 200 88.75 -24.32 -83.20
N TYR A 201 89.07 -24.92 -82.05
CA TYR A 201 88.63 -24.41 -80.76
C TYR A 201 89.21 -23.03 -80.43
N CYS A 202 90.46 -22.75 -80.77
CA CYS A 202 91.05 -21.42 -80.61
C CYS A 202 90.32 -20.38 -81.47
N ILE A 203 89.89 -20.73 -82.69
CA ILE A 203 89.09 -19.86 -83.56
C ILE A 203 87.71 -19.61 -82.96
N VAL A 204 87.02 -20.65 -82.48
CA VAL A 204 85.73 -20.50 -81.78
C VAL A 204 85.89 -19.69 -80.48
N GLY A 205 86.99 -19.91 -79.75
CA GLY A 205 87.39 -19.16 -78.57
C GLY A 205 87.65 -17.69 -78.86
N LEU A 206 88.28 -17.37 -79.99
CA LEU A 206 88.46 -16.00 -80.48
C LEU A 206 87.12 -15.36 -80.84
N PHE A 207 86.24 -16.06 -81.56
CA PHE A 207 84.92 -15.55 -81.95
C PHE A 207 84.02 -15.28 -80.73
N THR A 208 84.03 -16.19 -79.77
CA THR A 208 83.35 -16.00 -78.48
C THR A 208 84.03 -14.91 -77.64
N GLY A 209 85.35 -14.84 -77.65
CA GLY A 209 86.15 -13.80 -77.01
C GLY A 209 85.82 -12.41 -77.54
N VAL A 210 85.68 -12.23 -78.85
CA VAL A 210 85.26 -10.95 -79.47
C VAL A 210 83.87 -10.53 -79.00
N LYS A 211 82.91 -11.46 -78.91
CA LYS A 211 81.57 -11.21 -78.34
C LYS A 211 81.62 -10.77 -76.87
N TYR A 212 82.59 -11.25 -76.08
CA TYR A 212 82.80 -10.80 -74.70
C TYR A 212 83.67 -9.53 -74.60
N ILE A 213 84.54 -9.25 -75.58
CA ILE A 213 85.33 -8.01 -75.67
C ILE A 213 84.41 -6.82 -75.95
N GLU A 214 83.36 -6.99 -76.76
CA GLU A 214 82.30 -5.98 -76.89
C GLU A 214 81.63 -5.66 -75.55
N LYS A 215 81.43 -6.67 -74.68
CA LYS A 215 80.97 -6.45 -73.28
C LYS A 215 82.04 -5.83 -72.38
N LEU A 216 83.33 -6.13 -72.59
CA LEU A 216 84.45 -5.56 -71.81
C LEU A 216 84.74 -4.09 -72.17
N LYS A 217 84.35 -3.60 -73.35
CA LYS A 217 84.43 -2.16 -73.70
C LYS A 217 83.62 -1.26 -72.75
N GLU A 218 82.72 -1.81 -71.93
CA GLU A 218 82.00 -1.11 -70.87
C GLU A 218 82.80 -0.93 -69.56
N LEU A 219 83.96 -1.60 -69.40
CA LEU A 219 84.87 -1.43 -68.26
C LEU A 219 85.79 -0.22 -68.47
N LYS A 220 85.21 0.97 -68.61
CA LYS A 220 85.91 2.21 -68.24
C LYS A 220 85.90 2.33 -66.71
N LEU A 221 87.11 2.49 -66.16
CA LEU A 221 87.42 2.73 -64.77
C LEU A 221 86.46 3.74 -64.12
N LYS A 222 85.87 3.34 -62.99
CA LYS A 222 84.95 4.15 -62.19
C LYS A 222 85.67 5.33 -61.53
N PHE A 223 85.21 6.54 -61.82
CA PHE A 223 85.01 7.59 -60.81
C PHE A 223 83.60 8.16 -61.04
N GLN A 224 82.82 8.16 -59.95
CA GLN A 224 81.46 8.70 -59.75
C GLN A 224 80.67 9.20 -60.97
N ASP A 225 79.66 8.43 -61.37
CA ASP A 225 78.28 8.88 -61.64
C ASP A 225 77.44 7.67 -62.10
N THR A 226 77.31 6.70 -61.18
CA THR A 226 76.41 5.54 -61.34
C THR A 226 75.39 5.42 -60.21
N GLU A 227 75.16 6.54 -59.54
CA GLU A 227 73.86 6.84 -58.95
C GLU A 227 73.33 8.00 -59.78
N ILE A 228 72.02 8.07 -59.96
CA ILE A 228 71.41 9.31 -60.39
C ILE A 228 71.63 10.29 -59.22
N THR A 229 72.77 10.98 -59.24
CA THR A 229 73.14 12.03 -58.32
C THR A 229 72.44 13.31 -58.78
N LEU A 230 71.75 13.97 -57.86
CA LEU A 230 71.20 15.31 -58.01
C LEU A 230 72.35 16.30 -58.25
N ASN A 231 72.80 16.42 -59.49
CA ASN A 231 73.73 17.47 -59.91
C ASN A 231 72.94 18.56 -60.62
N ASN A 232 72.99 19.74 -60.01
CA ASN A 232 72.28 20.97 -60.34
C ASN A 232 72.75 21.64 -61.65
N ASP A 233 72.66 20.95 -62.79
CA ASP A 233 72.76 21.59 -64.12
C ASP A 233 71.37 21.77 -64.73
N LYS A 234 71.01 23.03 -64.98
CA LYS A 234 69.66 23.58 -64.78
C LYS A 234 68.69 23.57 -65.97
N THR A 235 68.87 22.78 -67.03
CA THR A 235 68.00 22.99 -68.24
C THR A 235 67.59 21.79 -69.10
N GLU A 236 68.12 20.57 -68.94
CA GLU A 236 67.73 19.45 -69.83
C GLU A 236 66.86 18.38 -69.12
N SER A 237 65.69 18.07 -69.70
CA SER A 237 64.81 16.99 -69.26
C SER A 237 65.52 15.62 -69.31
N VAL A 238 65.28 14.76 -68.32
CA VAL A 238 65.83 13.41 -68.27
C VAL A 238 65.31 12.57 -69.43
N LEU A 239 64.05 12.77 -69.82
CA LEU A 239 63.45 12.09 -70.98
C LEU A 239 64.21 12.48 -72.26
N ASN A 240 64.60 13.74 -72.41
CA ASN A 240 65.38 14.21 -73.55
C ASN A 240 66.82 13.67 -73.53
N LYS A 241 67.48 13.63 -72.36
CA LYS A 241 68.82 13.03 -72.20
C LYS A 241 68.88 11.56 -72.64
N HIS A 242 67.77 10.85 -72.49
CA HIS A 242 67.62 9.45 -72.86
C HIS A 242 66.74 9.22 -74.10
N LEU A 243 66.51 10.25 -74.92
CA LEU A 243 65.62 10.16 -76.09
C LEU A 243 66.04 9.05 -77.06
N ASP A 244 67.34 8.89 -77.34
CA ASP A 244 67.87 7.82 -78.20
C ASP A 244 67.52 6.42 -77.67
N GLU A 245 67.55 6.24 -76.34
CA GLU A 245 67.16 4.98 -75.71
C GLU A 245 65.66 4.74 -75.84
N ILE A 246 64.84 5.80 -75.69
CA ILE A 246 63.38 5.73 -75.82
C ILE A 246 62.99 5.44 -77.27
N LEU A 247 63.63 6.08 -78.26
CA LEU A 247 63.39 5.79 -79.68
C LEU A 247 63.80 4.34 -80.01
N TYR A 248 64.95 3.88 -79.50
CA TYR A 248 65.38 2.49 -79.64
C TYR A 248 64.41 1.50 -78.97
N PHE A 249 63.84 1.88 -77.82
CA PHE A 249 62.78 1.12 -77.16
C PHE A 249 61.57 0.93 -78.07
N PHE A 250 61.06 2.00 -78.69
CA PHE A 250 59.91 1.93 -79.58
C PHE A 250 60.20 1.30 -80.95
N GLU A 251 61.45 1.37 -81.44
CA GLU A 251 61.92 0.67 -82.65
C GLU A 251 61.90 -0.86 -82.44
N ARG A 252 62.25 -1.33 -81.23
CA ARG A 252 62.42 -2.77 -80.94
C ARG A 252 61.24 -3.45 -80.29
N THR A 253 60.27 -2.68 -79.80
CA THR A 253 59.05 -3.20 -79.17
C THR A 253 57.86 -2.96 -80.09
N ASP A 254 56.77 -3.69 -79.84
CA ASP A 254 55.53 -3.58 -80.62
C ASP A 254 54.44 -2.77 -79.91
N PHE A 255 54.73 -2.12 -78.77
CA PHE A 255 53.75 -1.31 -78.03
C PHE A 255 53.17 -0.18 -78.87
N ASN A 256 51.85 -0.09 -78.98
CA ASN A 256 51.14 0.95 -79.72
C ASN A 256 50.58 2.02 -78.79
N ILE A 257 50.17 1.63 -77.58
CA ILE A 257 49.44 2.48 -76.64
C ILE A 257 50.19 2.48 -75.31
N ILE A 258 50.60 3.67 -74.88
CA ILE A 258 51.19 3.88 -73.57
C ILE A 258 50.12 4.47 -72.66
N ILE A 259 49.70 3.71 -71.65
CA ILE A 259 48.73 4.17 -70.66
C ILE A 259 49.50 4.72 -69.47
N ILE A 260 49.26 5.98 -69.13
CA ILE A 260 49.91 6.69 -68.02
C ILE A 260 48.84 7.01 -66.98
N GLU A 261 48.96 6.40 -65.80
CA GLU A 261 48.04 6.55 -64.67
C GLU A 261 48.72 7.26 -63.49
N ASP A 262 47.90 7.85 -62.61
CA ASP A 262 48.29 8.51 -61.36
C ASP A 262 49.23 9.74 -61.49
N LEU A 263 49.41 10.25 -62.71
CA LEU A 263 50.26 11.43 -62.98
C LEU A 263 49.69 12.73 -62.38
N ASP A 264 48.38 12.77 -62.16
CA ASP A 264 47.65 13.92 -61.61
C ASP A 264 47.79 14.11 -60.08
N ARG A 265 48.39 13.15 -59.36
CA ARG A 265 48.72 13.27 -57.92
C ARG A 265 49.81 14.30 -57.64
N PHE A 266 50.64 14.59 -58.64
CA PHE A 266 51.75 15.53 -58.51
C PHE A 266 51.32 17.00 -58.66
N GLU A 267 50.07 17.26 -59.13
CA GLU A 267 49.49 18.61 -59.30
C GLU A 267 50.37 19.58 -60.10
N ASN A 268 51.09 19.03 -61.09
CA ASN A 268 52.00 19.78 -61.93
C ASN A 268 51.64 19.57 -63.40
N SER A 269 51.28 20.65 -64.10
CA SER A 269 50.91 20.61 -65.52
C SER A 269 52.12 20.52 -66.46
N GLU A 270 53.34 20.82 -65.99
CA GLU A 270 54.54 20.90 -66.83
C GLU A 270 55.00 19.52 -67.34
N ILE A 271 54.86 18.47 -66.52
CA ILE A 271 55.20 17.10 -66.93
C ILE A 271 54.36 16.64 -68.11
N PHE A 272 53.11 17.09 -68.22
CA PHE A 272 52.25 16.79 -69.36
C PHE A 272 52.86 17.39 -70.64
N ILE A 273 53.27 18.65 -70.60
CA ILE A 273 53.92 19.33 -71.74
C ILE A 273 55.12 18.51 -72.24
N ARG A 274 56.01 18.09 -71.33
CA ARG A 274 57.19 17.28 -71.67
C ARG A 274 56.84 15.91 -72.26
N LEU A 275 55.78 15.26 -71.76
CA LEU A 275 55.31 13.97 -72.31
C LEU A 275 54.67 14.11 -73.69
N ARG A 276 53.95 15.21 -73.96
CA ARG A 276 53.42 15.51 -75.30
C ARG A 276 54.54 15.82 -76.29
N GLU A 277 55.56 16.57 -75.87
CA GLU A 277 56.76 16.80 -76.68
C GLU A 277 57.47 15.48 -77.00
N LEU A 278 57.68 14.61 -76.00
CA LEU A 278 58.26 13.29 -76.20
C LEU A 278 57.45 12.44 -77.19
N ASN A 279 56.12 12.38 -77.03
CA ASN A 279 55.25 11.64 -77.93
C ASN A 279 55.30 12.19 -79.37
N THR A 280 55.40 13.53 -79.51
CA THR A 280 55.59 14.19 -80.80
C THR A 280 56.92 13.80 -81.44
N LEU A 281 58.01 13.73 -80.66
CA LEU A 281 59.33 13.30 -81.14
C LEU A 281 59.34 11.82 -81.55
N ILE A 282 58.66 10.95 -80.80
CA ILE A 282 58.51 9.52 -81.12
C ILE A 282 57.78 9.34 -82.45
N ASN A 283 56.63 9.99 -82.63
CA ASN A 283 55.80 9.84 -83.83
C ASN A 283 56.42 10.49 -85.08
N ASN A 284 57.22 11.55 -84.92
CA ASN A 284 57.95 12.17 -86.03
C ASN A 284 59.27 11.44 -86.38
N SER A 285 59.71 10.49 -85.55
CA SER A 285 60.93 9.74 -85.79
C SER A 285 60.74 8.70 -86.90
N LYS A 286 61.60 8.78 -87.92
CA LYS A 286 61.67 7.78 -88.99
C LYS A 286 62.08 6.37 -88.50
N GLN A 287 62.63 6.26 -87.29
CA GLN A 287 63.07 4.99 -86.72
C GLN A 287 61.89 4.13 -86.22
N VAL A 288 60.84 4.75 -85.66
CA VAL A 288 59.70 4.04 -85.06
C VAL A 288 58.64 3.70 -86.12
N ASN A 289 58.41 4.60 -87.07
CA ASN A 289 57.58 4.42 -88.28
C ASN A 289 56.21 3.73 -88.05
N ARG A 290 55.57 4.01 -86.92
CA ARG A 290 54.21 3.57 -86.56
C ARG A 290 53.62 4.54 -85.52
N PRO A 291 52.30 4.75 -85.51
CA PRO A 291 51.68 5.66 -84.55
C PRO A 291 51.77 5.10 -83.13
N ILE A 292 52.23 5.93 -82.21
CA ILE A 292 52.26 5.67 -80.77
C ILE A 292 51.30 6.65 -80.11
N VAL A 293 50.35 6.12 -79.34
CA VAL A 293 49.35 6.92 -78.64
C VAL A 293 49.63 6.91 -77.14
N PHE A 294 49.73 8.09 -76.53
CA PHE A 294 49.80 8.25 -75.08
C PHE A 294 48.39 8.50 -74.56
N LEU A 295 47.92 7.63 -73.68
CA LEU A 295 46.64 7.71 -73.01
C LEU A 295 46.87 8.08 -71.55
N TYR A 296 46.29 9.19 -71.11
CA TYR A 296 46.46 9.73 -69.77
C TYR A 296 45.17 9.55 -68.96
N ALA A 297 45.22 8.86 -67.83
CA ALA A 297 44.10 8.78 -66.89
C ALA A 297 44.29 9.82 -65.77
N ILE A 298 43.46 10.87 -65.76
CA ILE A 298 43.66 12.06 -64.89
C ILE A 298 42.35 12.57 -64.27
N ARG A 299 42.45 13.35 -63.19
CA ARG A 299 41.34 14.11 -62.58
C ARG A 299 40.87 15.28 -63.47
N ASP A 300 39.58 15.58 -63.41
CA ASP A 300 38.97 16.67 -64.20
C ASP A 300 39.55 18.07 -63.90
N ASN A 301 39.95 18.30 -62.65
CA ASN A 301 40.42 19.59 -62.13
C ASN A 301 41.95 19.75 -62.14
N MET A 302 42.68 18.88 -62.85
CA MET A 302 44.15 18.95 -62.86
C MET A 302 44.69 20.19 -63.60
N PHE A 303 43.97 20.69 -64.60
CA PHE A 303 44.31 21.94 -65.30
C PHE A 303 43.46 23.10 -64.77
N LYS A 304 44.09 24.25 -64.50
CA LYS A 304 43.39 25.51 -64.23
C LYS A 304 42.97 26.09 -65.60
N ASP A 305 41.66 26.18 -65.85
CA ASP A 305 41.03 26.73 -67.07
C ASP A 305 41.11 25.89 -68.38
N LYS A 306 40.77 26.52 -69.52
CA LYS A 306 40.55 25.94 -70.88
C LYS A 306 41.79 25.25 -71.50
N ASP A 307 42.89 25.10 -70.78
CA ASP A 307 44.15 24.62 -71.32
C ASP A 307 44.19 23.10 -71.58
N ARG A 308 43.31 22.31 -70.94
CA ARG A 308 43.22 20.86 -71.19
C ARG A 308 42.92 20.50 -72.66
N SER A 309 42.08 21.28 -73.35
CA SER A 309 41.76 21.05 -74.76
C SER A 309 42.86 21.51 -75.72
N LYS A 310 43.88 22.24 -75.24
CA LYS A 310 45.10 22.52 -76.01
C LYS A 310 46.11 21.37 -75.89
N PHE A 311 46.03 20.60 -74.81
CA PHE A 311 46.99 19.56 -74.50
C PHE A 311 46.59 18.17 -75.03
N PHE A 312 45.32 17.81 -75.00
CA PHE A 312 44.86 16.50 -75.50
C PHE A 312 44.19 16.65 -76.87
N ASP A 313 44.48 15.71 -77.76
CA ASP A 313 43.88 15.64 -79.09
C ASP A 313 42.44 15.07 -79.01
N PHE A 314 42.15 14.29 -77.96
CA PHE A 314 40.82 13.75 -77.66
C PHE A 314 40.64 13.57 -76.14
N ILE A 315 39.43 13.86 -75.62
CA ILE A 315 39.10 13.76 -74.20
C ILE A 315 37.85 12.90 -74.03
N ILE A 316 37.94 11.87 -73.17
CA ILE A 316 36.85 10.97 -72.81
C ILE A 316 36.49 11.21 -71.34
N PRO A 317 35.33 11.81 -71.04
CA PRO A 317 34.89 12.02 -69.67
C PRO A 317 34.22 10.75 -69.13
N ILE A 318 34.73 10.21 -68.02
CA ILE A 318 34.15 9.08 -67.30
C ILE A 318 33.15 9.59 -66.28
N ILE A 319 31.90 9.19 -66.45
CA ILE A 319 30.82 9.46 -65.50
C ILE A 319 31.04 8.61 -64.24
N PRO A 320 31.06 9.21 -63.04
CA PRO A 320 31.23 8.46 -61.80
C PRO A 320 30.12 7.42 -61.61
N VAL A 321 30.51 6.19 -61.28
CA VAL A 321 29.57 5.10 -60.99
C VAL A 321 28.74 5.40 -59.74
N ILE A 322 29.33 6.12 -58.79
CA ILE A 322 28.68 6.54 -57.55
C ILE A 322 28.59 8.07 -57.46
N ASN A 323 27.46 8.54 -56.96
CA ASN A 323 27.20 9.92 -56.60
C ASN A 323 26.24 9.94 -55.38
N PRO A 324 26.13 11.09 -54.69
CA PRO A 324 25.25 11.21 -53.52
C PRO A 324 23.79 10.77 -53.73
N THR A 325 23.28 10.87 -54.96
CA THR A 325 21.88 10.54 -55.29
C THR A 325 21.63 9.06 -55.55
N ASN A 326 22.63 8.29 -56.00
CA ASN A 326 22.50 6.87 -56.33
C ASN A 326 23.29 5.94 -55.38
N ALA A 327 24.11 6.51 -54.50
CA ALA A 327 24.95 5.75 -53.57
C ALA A 327 24.14 4.79 -52.69
N TYR A 328 22.96 5.21 -52.24
CA TYR A 328 22.06 4.38 -51.43
C TYR A 328 21.69 3.07 -52.15
N ASP A 329 21.13 3.17 -53.36
CA ASP A 329 20.67 2.01 -54.13
C ASP A 329 21.82 1.07 -54.44
N LEU A 330 22.98 1.63 -54.78
CA LEU A 330 24.20 0.88 -55.07
C LEU A 330 24.68 0.14 -53.83
N ILE A 331 24.67 0.78 -52.66
CA ILE A 331 25.08 0.17 -51.39
C ILE A 331 24.14 -0.96 -50.99
N ARG A 332 22.82 -0.73 -51.03
CA ARG A 332 21.81 -1.75 -50.74
C ARG A 332 21.93 -2.92 -51.70
N LYS A 333 22.15 -2.67 -52.99
CA LYS A 333 22.30 -3.74 -54.00
C LYS A 333 23.56 -4.58 -53.77
N ASN A 334 24.70 -3.93 -53.54
CA ASN A 334 26.01 -4.60 -53.62
C ASN A 334 26.57 -5.04 -52.27
N TYR A 335 26.22 -4.37 -51.16
CA TYR A 335 26.85 -4.61 -49.85
C TYR A 335 25.86 -5.05 -48.76
N ILE A 336 24.64 -4.49 -48.74
CA ILE A 336 23.62 -4.78 -47.71
C ILE A 336 22.31 -5.24 -48.38
N ASN A 337 22.34 -6.41 -49.02
CA ASN A 337 21.17 -7.03 -49.62
C ASN A 337 20.65 -8.23 -48.79
N LYS A 338 19.37 -8.58 -48.98
CA LYS A 338 18.72 -9.69 -48.26
C LYS A 338 19.31 -11.07 -48.60
N GLU A 339 19.89 -11.21 -49.78
CA GLU A 339 20.46 -12.49 -50.27
C GLU A 339 21.81 -12.80 -49.63
N ASN A 340 22.64 -11.80 -49.37
CA ASN A 340 23.98 -11.94 -48.78
C ASN A 340 23.92 -11.93 -47.24
N ASN A 341 23.12 -11.05 -46.62
CA ASN A 341 23.04 -10.97 -45.16
C ASN A 341 21.74 -10.29 -44.68
N SER A 342 20.68 -11.10 -44.48
CA SER A 342 19.36 -10.60 -44.04
C SER A 342 19.40 -9.89 -42.69
N GLN A 343 20.24 -10.32 -41.76
CA GLN A 343 20.34 -9.72 -40.43
C GLN A 343 20.86 -8.27 -40.50
N LEU A 344 21.96 -8.03 -41.23
CA LEU A 344 22.48 -6.67 -41.42
C LEU A 344 21.54 -5.78 -42.22
N HIS A 345 20.75 -6.37 -43.13
CA HIS A 345 19.74 -5.61 -43.87
C HIS A 345 18.70 -4.98 -42.94
N ASP A 346 18.24 -5.72 -41.94
CA ASP A 346 17.19 -5.30 -41.02
C ASP A 346 17.72 -4.47 -39.83
N GLU A 347 18.99 -4.66 -39.42
CA GLU A 347 19.63 -3.88 -38.34
C GLU A 347 20.09 -2.47 -38.77
N ILE A 348 20.28 -2.22 -40.07
CA ILE A 348 20.68 -0.90 -40.60
C ILE A 348 19.45 -0.15 -41.11
N GLU A 349 19.23 1.04 -40.57
CA GLU A 349 18.06 1.88 -40.88
C GLU A 349 18.18 2.52 -42.27
N ASP A 350 17.12 2.47 -43.06
CA ASP A 350 17.10 3.09 -44.40
C ASP A 350 17.28 4.61 -44.34
N ILE A 351 16.69 5.26 -43.33
CA ILE A 351 16.81 6.71 -43.12
C ILE A 351 18.28 7.09 -42.90
N PHE A 352 18.94 6.40 -41.96
CA PHE A 352 20.37 6.59 -41.69
C PHE A 352 21.20 6.37 -42.96
N LEU A 353 20.95 5.27 -43.67
CA LEU A 353 21.72 4.92 -44.87
C LEU A 353 21.55 5.99 -45.97
N HIS A 354 20.33 6.46 -46.20
CA HIS A 354 20.07 7.58 -47.12
C HIS A 354 20.83 8.85 -46.72
N GLN A 355 20.86 9.19 -45.43
CA GLN A 355 21.55 10.38 -44.94
C GLN A 355 23.06 10.30 -45.13
N VAL A 356 23.69 9.16 -44.80
CA VAL A 356 25.14 9.00 -45.01
C VAL A 356 25.52 8.85 -46.48
N SER A 357 24.62 8.29 -47.31
CA SER A 357 24.82 8.19 -48.76
C SER A 357 25.03 9.54 -49.43
N LEU A 358 24.51 10.63 -48.86
CA LEU A 358 24.72 12.00 -49.37
C LEU A 358 26.19 12.44 -49.34
N TYR A 359 27.03 11.78 -48.54
CA TYR A 359 28.46 12.08 -48.43
C TYR A 359 29.32 11.23 -49.38
N PHE A 360 28.77 10.16 -49.97
CA PHE A 360 29.54 9.22 -50.81
C PHE A 360 29.65 9.69 -52.26
N ASP A 361 30.89 9.93 -52.69
CA ASP A 361 31.27 10.35 -54.04
C ASP A 361 32.37 9.48 -54.68
N ASP A 362 33.00 8.58 -53.90
CA ASP A 362 34.05 7.67 -54.36
C ASP A 362 33.73 6.19 -54.04
N MET A 363 33.71 5.36 -55.08
CA MET A 363 33.39 3.93 -54.98
C MET A 363 34.49 3.13 -54.26
N ARG A 364 35.77 3.53 -54.37
CA ARG A 364 36.88 2.90 -53.64
C ARG A 364 36.73 3.14 -52.14
N LEU A 365 36.37 4.37 -51.76
CA LEU A 365 36.14 4.73 -50.37
C LEU A 365 34.97 3.93 -49.80
N VAL A 366 33.84 3.90 -50.51
CA VAL A 366 32.67 3.10 -50.13
C VAL A 366 33.02 1.61 -50.00
N THR A 367 33.75 1.05 -50.97
CA THR A 367 34.20 -0.34 -50.90
C THR A 367 35.05 -0.61 -49.67
N ASN A 368 35.98 0.29 -49.33
CA ASN A 368 36.80 0.12 -48.13
C ASN A 368 35.98 0.25 -46.84
N ILE A 369 35.06 1.22 -46.77
CA ILE A 369 34.12 1.38 -45.65
C ILE A 369 33.39 0.07 -45.38
N PHE A 370 32.80 -0.55 -46.39
CA PHE A 370 32.02 -1.77 -46.20
C PHE A 370 32.88 -3.01 -45.94
N ASN A 371 34.08 -3.09 -46.51
CA ASN A 371 35.04 -4.14 -46.17
C ASN A 371 35.43 -4.05 -44.68
N GLU A 372 35.76 -2.86 -44.20
CA GLU A 372 36.09 -2.63 -42.79
C GLU A 372 34.88 -2.86 -41.88
N PHE A 373 33.70 -2.39 -42.27
CA PHE A 373 32.47 -2.58 -41.51
C PHE A 373 32.18 -4.06 -41.29
N GLN A 374 32.23 -4.88 -42.34
CA GLN A 374 32.03 -6.33 -42.21
C GLN A 374 33.09 -6.99 -41.31
N LEU A 375 34.35 -6.54 -41.38
CA LEU A 375 35.40 -7.01 -40.49
C LEU A 375 35.10 -6.67 -39.02
N TYR A 376 34.71 -5.43 -38.74
CA TYR A 376 34.39 -4.97 -37.39
C TYR A 376 33.17 -5.69 -36.82
N VAL A 377 32.10 -5.86 -37.61
CA VAL A 377 30.92 -6.65 -37.23
C VAL A 377 31.33 -8.06 -36.81
N LYS A 378 32.21 -8.71 -37.58
CA LYS A 378 32.71 -10.06 -37.29
C LYS A 378 33.62 -10.11 -36.06
N LYS A 379 34.39 -9.05 -35.78
CA LYS A 379 35.44 -9.04 -34.76
C LYS A 379 34.98 -8.54 -33.39
N LEU A 380 34.12 -7.53 -33.33
CA LEU A 380 33.69 -6.94 -32.05
C LEU A 380 32.77 -7.85 -31.24
N ASN A 381 32.19 -8.91 -31.84
CA ASN A 381 31.44 -10.02 -31.21
C ASN A 381 30.50 -9.64 -30.05
N ASN A 382 29.93 -8.42 -30.08
CA ASN A 382 28.95 -7.95 -29.12
C ASN A 382 27.60 -7.82 -29.86
N PRO A 383 26.61 -8.68 -29.55
CA PRO A 383 25.31 -8.65 -30.20
C PRO A 383 24.54 -7.35 -29.91
N ASN A 384 24.85 -6.64 -28.82
CA ASN A 384 24.15 -5.43 -28.39
C ASN A 384 24.68 -4.15 -29.05
N LEU A 385 25.77 -4.20 -29.84
CA LEU A 385 26.27 -3.02 -30.53
C LEU A 385 25.35 -2.62 -31.69
N ASN A 386 24.84 -1.38 -31.61
CA ASN A 386 24.06 -0.76 -32.67
C ASN A 386 24.87 -0.68 -33.98
N LYS A 387 24.36 -1.27 -35.06
CA LYS A 387 25.05 -1.34 -36.36
C LYS A 387 25.12 -0.01 -37.10
N ASN A 388 24.13 0.86 -36.93
CA ASN A 388 24.17 2.22 -37.49
C ASN A 388 25.33 3.01 -36.88
N LYS A 389 25.50 2.96 -35.54
CA LYS A 389 26.61 3.62 -34.85
C LYS A 389 27.98 3.05 -35.25
N LEU A 390 28.06 1.73 -35.40
CA LEU A 390 29.28 1.09 -35.89
C LEU A 390 29.61 1.56 -37.31
N LEU A 391 28.64 1.54 -38.23
CA LEU A 391 28.83 1.99 -39.61
C LEU A 391 29.22 3.48 -39.64
N ALA A 392 28.58 4.32 -38.83
CA ALA A 392 28.93 5.73 -38.68
C ALA A 392 30.40 5.94 -38.27
N LEU A 393 30.90 5.19 -37.29
CA LEU A 393 32.30 5.26 -36.88
C LEU A 393 33.26 4.75 -37.96
N ILE A 394 32.90 3.71 -38.71
CA ILE A 394 33.72 3.23 -39.83
C ILE A 394 33.72 4.24 -40.99
N ILE A 395 32.59 4.88 -41.28
CA ILE A 395 32.50 6.00 -42.23
C ILE A 395 33.43 7.13 -41.76
N TYR A 396 33.30 7.56 -40.50
CA TYR A 396 34.16 8.61 -39.93
C TYR A 396 35.65 8.25 -40.01
N LYS A 397 36.01 7.00 -39.67
CA LYS A 397 37.39 6.48 -39.79
C LYS A 397 37.95 6.60 -41.22
N ASN A 398 37.12 6.31 -42.22
CA ASN A 398 37.55 6.31 -43.62
C ASN A 398 37.68 7.73 -44.19
N TYR A 399 36.80 8.66 -43.79
CA TYR A 399 36.91 10.08 -44.18
C TYR A 399 38.01 10.83 -43.41
N TYR A 400 38.22 10.50 -42.12
CA TYR A 400 39.12 11.21 -41.21
C TYR A 400 40.04 10.24 -40.43
N PRO A 401 40.95 9.51 -41.12
CA PRO A 401 41.76 8.47 -40.49
C PRO A 401 42.72 8.98 -39.42
N ALA A 402 43.27 10.19 -39.58
CA ALA A 402 44.16 10.81 -38.59
C ALA A 402 43.43 11.14 -37.29
N GLU A 403 42.22 11.74 -37.38
CA GLU A 403 41.40 12.04 -36.21
C GLU A 403 40.89 10.77 -35.52
N PHE A 404 40.52 9.74 -36.28
CA PHE A 404 40.17 8.44 -35.71
C PHE A 404 41.36 7.79 -34.97
N ALA A 405 42.59 7.92 -35.49
CA ALA A 405 43.79 7.47 -34.78
C ALA A 405 44.03 8.23 -33.46
N ASN A 406 43.79 9.55 -33.46
CA ASN A 406 43.83 10.36 -32.24
C ASN A 406 42.77 9.91 -31.21
N LEU A 407 41.59 9.50 -31.68
CA LEU A 407 40.49 9.04 -30.84
C LEU A 407 40.87 7.79 -30.01
N HIS A 408 41.63 6.86 -30.58
CA HIS A 408 42.20 5.71 -29.84
C HIS A 408 43.15 6.12 -28.70
N SER A 409 43.78 7.28 -28.83
CA SER A 409 44.70 7.82 -27.83
C SER A 409 44.02 8.79 -26.86
N ASN A 410 42.68 8.79 -26.80
CA ASN A 410 41.87 9.73 -26.01
C ASN A 410 42.20 11.21 -26.34
N LYS A 411 42.33 11.51 -27.63
CA LYS A 411 42.60 12.83 -28.20
C LYS A 411 41.74 13.04 -29.45
N GLY A 412 41.79 14.23 -30.04
CA GLY A 412 41.03 14.55 -31.25
C GLY A 412 39.65 15.13 -30.98
N GLU A 413 38.98 15.53 -32.04
CA GLU A 413 37.77 16.37 -31.97
C GLU A 413 36.61 15.72 -31.20
N ILE A 414 36.31 14.45 -31.52
CA ILE A 414 35.23 13.69 -30.85
C ILE A 414 35.48 13.60 -29.33
N TYR A 415 36.73 13.37 -28.91
CA TYR A 415 37.08 13.28 -27.50
C TYR A 415 36.91 14.62 -26.77
N GLU A 416 37.37 15.72 -27.39
CA GLU A 416 37.23 17.07 -26.82
C GLU A 416 35.75 17.45 -26.65
N ILE A 417 34.91 17.13 -27.64
CA ILE A 417 33.47 17.39 -27.60
C ILE A 417 32.80 16.63 -26.45
N PHE A 418 33.01 15.32 -26.33
CA PHE A 418 32.34 14.55 -25.28
C PHE A 418 32.90 14.76 -23.88
N LYS A 419 34.21 15.02 -23.73
CA LYS A 419 34.80 15.17 -22.40
C LYS A 419 34.77 16.60 -21.88
N THR A 420 35.13 17.57 -22.72
CA THR A 420 35.33 18.97 -22.28
C THR A 420 34.04 19.76 -22.47
N TYR A 421 33.47 19.74 -23.67
CA TYR A 421 32.28 20.53 -23.97
C TYR A 421 31.06 20.07 -23.16
N LYS A 422 30.74 18.76 -23.19
CA LYS A 422 29.62 18.19 -22.42
C LYS A 422 29.71 18.51 -20.93
N LYS A 423 30.90 18.42 -20.34
CA LYS A 423 31.10 18.71 -18.91
C LYS A 423 30.80 20.17 -18.59
N ASN A 424 31.25 21.10 -19.43
CA ASN A 424 31.03 22.54 -19.22
C ASN A 424 29.54 22.88 -19.35
N ILE A 425 28.87 22.42 -20.40
CA ILE A 425 27.44 22.73 -20.60
C ILE A 425 26.56 22.12 -19.49
N ILE A 426 26.85 20.89 -19.04
CA ILE A 426 26.14 20.30 -17.89
C ILE A 426 26.36 21.17 -16.64
N SER A 427 27.58 21.66 -16.40
CA SER A 427 27.84 22.50 -15.24
C SER A 427 27.07 23.82 -15.28
N GLU A 428 26.96 24.46 -16.45
CA GLU A 428 26.20 25.70 -16.64
C GLU A 428 24.69 25.48 -16.44
N LEU A 429 24.13 24.41 -17.03
CA LEU A 429 22.72 24.03 -16.86
C LEU A 429 22.39 23.65 -15.41
N LEU A 430 23.31 22.99 -14.70
CA LEU A 430 23.13 22.69 -13.28
C LEU A 430 23.14 23.96 -12.43
N VAL A 431 23.96 24.96 -12.77
CA VAL A 431 23.96 26.26 -12.07
C VAL A 431 22.63 26.96 -12.24
N SER A 432 22.09 27.04 -13.48
CA SER A 432 20.80 27.69 -13.73
C SER A 432 19.64 26.98 -13.02
N ILE A 433 19.59 25.64 -13.08
CA ILE A 433 18.54 24.87 -12.38
C ILE A 433 18.64 25.04 -10.87
N ASN A 434 19.85 25.04 -10.29
CA ASN A 434 20.00 25.24 -8.86
C ASN A 434 19.61 26.66 -8.43
N GLN A 435 19.85 27.68 -9.27
CA GLN A 435 19.36 29.04 -9.01
C GLN A 435 17.82 29.07 -9.00
N GLU A 436 17.18 28.46 -9.99
CA GLU A 436 15.71 28.41 -10.09
C GLU A 436 15.08 27.60 -8.93
N LEU A 437 15.73 26.50 -8.52
CA LEU A 437 15.33 25.73 -7.34
C LEU A 437 15.41 26.56 -6.05
N ASN A 438 16.49 27.33 -5.87
CA ASN A 438 16.63 28.23 -4.73
C ASN A 438 15.55 29.32 -4.72
N GLU A 439 15.17 29.86 -5.88
CA GLU A 439 14.08 30.82 -5.98
C GLU A 439 12.73 30.22 -5.57
N ILE A 440 12.42 29.00 -6.01
CA ILE A 440 11.21 28.27 -5.62
C ILE A 440 11.22 27.96 -4.12
N GLU A 441 12.35 27.52 -3.57
CA GLU A 441 12.48 27.22 -2.15
C GLU A 441 12.30 28.48 -1.28
N ASN A 442 12.85 29.61 -1.73
CA ASN A 442 12.61 30.91 -1.11
C ASN A 442 11.12 31.31 -1.18
N LYS A 443 10.44 31.13 -2.32
CA LYS A 443 8.99 31.37 -2.43
C LYS A 443 8.20 30.51 -1.44
N ILE A 444 8.54 29.22 -1.33
CA ILE A 444 7.94 28.28 -0.37
C ILE A 444 8.12 28.76 1.08
N ASN A 445 9.35 29.09 1.48
CA ASN A 445 9.66 29.52 2.84
C ASN A 445 8.95 30.83 3.18
N LEU A 446 8.95 31.80 2.27
CA LEU A 446 8.27 33.08 2.46
C LEU A 446 6.76 32.90 2.58
N SER A 447 6.17 31.97 1.83
CA SER A 447 4.75 31.63 1.95
C SER A 447 4.43 31.06 3.35
N GLU A 448 5.28 30.17 3.88
CA GLU A 448 5.09 29.50 5.17
C GLU A 448 5.08 30.46 6.37
N VAL A 449 5.87 31.53 6.32
CA VAL A 449 5.93 32.60 7.33
C VAL A 449 4.58 33.33 7.49
N GLU A 450 3.78 33.47 6.42
CA GLU A 450 2.49 34.18 6.48
C GLU A 450 1.40 33.33 7.13
N LYS A 451 0.99 33.59 8.37
CA LYS A 451 0.09 32.69 9.11
C LYS A 451 -1.34 32.59 8.56
N LEU A 452 -1.79 33.60 7.83
CA LEU A 452 -3.14 33.68 7.28
C LEU A 452 -3.32 32.70 6.10
N GLN A 453 -4.47 32.05 6.02
CA GLN A 453 -4.71 30.95 5.08
C GLN A 453 -5.43 31.41 3.81
N THR A 454 -6.21 32.49 3.89
CA THR A 454 -7.00 33.00 2.76
C THR A 454 -6.78 34.49 2.52
N VAL A 455 -6.91 34.92 1.26
CA VAL A 455 -6.83 36.35 0.90
C VAL A 455 -7.96 37.13 1.60
N GLU A 456 -9.10 36.50 1.83
CA GLU A 456 -10.21 37.09 2.58
C GLU A 456 -9.84 37.36 4.05
N GLU A 457 -9.18 36.42 4.74
CA GLU A 457 -8.64 36.64 6.09
C GLU A 457 -7.61 37.77 6.12
N LEU A 458 -6.71 37.81 5.12
CA LEU A 458 -5.76 38.89 4.96
C LEU A 458 -6.49 40.22 4.83
N ARG A 459 -7.46 40.34 3.92
CA ARG A 459 -8.24 41.57 3.75
C ARG A 459 -8.99 41.98 5.00
N LYS A 460 -9.60 41.05 5.74
CA LYS A 460 -10.29 41.32 7.01
C LYS A 460 -9.37 42.00 8.03
N LEU A 461 -8.07 41.66 8.06
CA LEU A 461 -7.08 42.32 8.92
C LEU A 461 -6.91 43.81 8.57
N TYR A 462 -6.76 44.14 7.28
CA TYR A 462 -6.62 45.53 6.84
C TYR A 462 -7.95 46.30 6.98
N ILE A 463 -9.07 45.66 6.66
CA ILE A 463 -10.41 46.20 6.82
C ILE A 463 -10.69 46.52 8.30
N TYR A 464 -10.27 45.67 9.23
CA TYR A 464 -10.42 45.93 10.67
C TYR A 464 -9.70 47.21 11.10
N GLU A 465 -8.49 47.47 10.59
CA GLU A 465 -7.79 48.73 10.86
C GLU A 465 -8.49 49.95 10.22
N ILE A 466 -9.13 49.78 9.07
CA ILE A 466 -9.98 50.81 8.46
C ILE A 466 -11.22 51.11 9.33
N PHE A 467 -11.85 50.07 9.89
CA PHE A 467 -13.00 50.21 10.79
C PHE A 467 -12.65 50.72 12.19
N LYS A 468 -11.43 50.55 12.70
CA LYS A 468 -11.01 51.23 13.94
C LYS A 468 -11.14 52.75 13.85
N ARG A 469 -11.07 53.29 12.64
CA ARG A 469 -11.19 54.72 12.33
C ARG A 469 -12.63 55.12 12.00
N PHE A 470 -13.61 54.28 12.30
CA PHE A 470 -15.01 54.57 12.06
C PHE A 470 -15.44 55.81 12.89
N PRO A 471 -16.24 56.73 12.33
CA PRO A 471 -16.60 57.96 13.03
C PRO A 471 -17.39 57.72 14.32
N ILE A 472 -16.93 58.30 15.43
CA ILE A 472 -17.60 58.26 16.74
C ILE A 472 -18.38 59.57 16.91
N ILE A 473 -19.68 59.50 16.61
CA ILE A 473 -20.61 60.63 16.70
C ILE A 473 -20.97 60.86 18.18
N THR A 474 -20.63 62.04 18.70
CA THR A 474 -20.87 62.39 20.12
C THR A 474 -22.12 63.22 20.32
N ASN A 475 -22.47 64.06 19.34
CA ASN A 475 -23.66 64.89 19.40
C ASN A 475 -24.11 65.26 17.99
N VAL A 476 -25.43 65.25 17.77
CA VAL A 476 -26.06 65.73 16.54
C VAL A 476 -26.97 66.88 16.92
N HIS A 477 -26.52 68.10 16.64
CA HIS A 477 -27.28 69.29 17.01
C HIS A 477 -28.12 69.75 15.81
N ASN A 478 -29.44 69.61 15.91
CA ASN A 478 -30.39 70.16 14.95
C ASN A 478 -31.22 71.25 15.65
N ARG A 479 -31.12 72.50 15.19
CA ARG A 479 -31.72 73.65 15.89
C ARG A 479 -33.25 73.70 15.86
N HIS A 480 -33.93 72.86 15.07
CA HIS A 480 -35.38 73.05 14.83
C HIS A 480 -36.32 71.85 15.01
N PHE A 481 -35.86 70.62 15.29
CA PHE A 481 -36.79 69.49 15.55
C PHE A 481 -36.26 68.49 16.60
N MET A 482 -37.13 68.09 17.54
CA MET A 482 -36.98 66.89 18.39
C MET A 482 -37.37 65.63 17.59
N GLN A 483 -36.75 65.40 16.44
CA GLN A 483 -36.78 64.09 15.78
C GLN A 483 -35.35 63.59 15.67
N THR A 484 -35.17 62.31 15.99
CA THR A 484 -33.93 61.57 15.80
C THR A 484 -33.54 61.65 14.33
N ALA A 485 -32.61 62.53 13.98
CA ALA A 485 -32.05 62.58 12.63
C ALA A 485 -31.27 61.28 12.38
N SER A 486 -31.62 60.53 11.34
CA SER A 486 -30.82 59.39 10.92
C SER A 486 -29.55 59.89 10.24
N THR A 487 -28.41 59.52 10.80
CA THR A 487 -27.09 59.76 10.21
C THR A 487 -26.66 58.52 9.43
N SER A 488 -26.28 58.70 8.16
CA SER A 488 -25.62 57.66 7.38
C SER A 488 -24.12 57.89 7.36
N ILE A 489 -23.34 56.84 7.61
CA ILE A 489 -21.88 56.86 7.53
C ILE A 489 -21.49 56.26 6.20
N GLN A 490 -20.56 56.91 5.49
CA GLN A 490 -20.16 56.53 4.14
C GLN A 490 -18.63 56.53 4.04
N LEU A 491 -18.07 55.54 3.34
CA LEU A 491 -16.64 55.46 3.08
C LEU A 491 -16.33 56.03 1.69
N TYR A 492 -15.37 56.95 1.64
CA TYR A 492 -14.89 57.56 0.41
C TYR A 492 -13.44 57.17 0.15
N VAL A 493 -13.15 56.77 -1.07
CA VAL A 493 -11.81 56.42 -1.57
C VAL A 493 -11.52 57.30 -2.78
N ASP A 494 -10.53 58.19 -2.68
CA ASP A 494 -10.18 59.19 -3.71
C ASP A 494 -11.40 59.94 -4.30
N SER A 495 -12.34 60.30 -3.43
CA SER A 495 -13.61 61.00 -3.73
C SER A 495 -14.73 60.15 -4.35
N GLN A 496 -14.55 58.84 -4.50
CA GLN A 496 -15.61 57.90 -4.86
C GLN A 496 -16.21 57.21 -3.64
N HIS A 497 -17.53 57.07 -3.61
CA HIS A 497 -18.22 56.33 -2.56
C HIS A 497 -18.08 54.82 -2.79
N ILE A 498 -17.64 54.08 -1.77
CA ILE A 498 -17.59 52.62 -1.78
C ILE A 498 -18.48 52.09 -0.67
N ASP A 499 -19.29 51.07 -0.98
CA ASP A 499 -20.05 50.35 0.06
C ASP A 499 -19.09 49.60 0.98
N TYR A 500 -18.98 50.08 2.22
CA TYR A 500 -18.07 49.52 3.20
C TYR A 500 -18.46 48.11 3.67
N ASN A 501 -19.67 47.63 3.33
CA ASN A 501 -20.08 46.24 3.58
C ASN A 501 -19.52 45.26 2.53
N GLN A 502 -18.97 45.77 1.42
CA GLN A 502 -18.47 44.98 0.29
C GLN A 502 -16.95 45.15 0.07
N LEU A 503 -16.21 45.52 1.12
CA LEU A 503 -14.76 45.75 1.02
C LEU A 503 -13.92 44.48 0.85
N THR A 504 -14.49 43.30 1.12
CA THR A 504 -13.79 42.03 0.91
C THR A 504 -13.71 41.61 -0.56
N ILE A 505 -14.52 42.21 -1.45
CA ILE A 505 -14.54 41.94 -2.89
C ILE A 505 -13.27 42.48 -3.55
N ASP A 506 -12.64 41.69 -4.43
CA ASP A 506 -11.39 42.02 -5.15
C ASP A 506 -11.38 43.47 -5.67
N GLU A 507 -12.38 43.84 -6.49
CA GLU A 507 -12.43 45.15 -7.14
C GLU A 507 -12.46 46.31 -6.13
N ASN A 508 -13.22 46.18 -5.04
CA ASN A 508 -13.34 47.24 -4.04
C ASN A 508 -12.10 47.31 -3.14
N PHE A 509 -11.48 46.17 -2.84
CA PHE A 509 -10.27 46.12 -2.04
C PHE A 509 -9.06 46.67 -2.80
N TYR A 510 -8.90 46.34 -4.09
CA TYR A 510 -7.80 46.91 -4.89
C TYR A 510 -7.94 48.43 -5.06
N LYS A 511 -9.16 48.97 -5.16
CA LYS A 511 -9.39 50.42 -5.09
C LYS A 511 -8.88 51.03 -3.78
N LEU A 512 -8.99 50.33 -2.65
CA LEU A 512 -8.38 50.76 -1.39
C LEU A 512 -6.86 50.71 -1.46
N VAL A 513 -6.28 49.60 -1.94
CA VAL A 513 -4.82 49.39 -2.03
C VAL A 513 -4.15 50.47 -2.88
N GLU A 514 -4.75 50.82 -4.01
CA GLU A 514 -4.23 51.83 -4.95
C GLU A 514 -4.51 53.28 -4.51
N SER A 515 -5.34 53.48 -3.48
CA SER A 515 -5.81 54.82 -3.10
C SER A 515 -4.76 55.64 -2.34
N ASN A 516 -4.78 56.94 -2.60
CA ASN A 516 -3.96 57.89 -1.86
C ASN A 516 -4.69 58.44 -0.63
N ASN A 517 -6.01 58.55 -0.69
CA ASN A 517 -6.82 59.12 0.37
C ASN A 517 -8.13 58.35 0.61
N ILE A 518 -8.29 57.86 1.83
CA ILE A 518 -9.49 57.18 2.35
C ILE A 518 -10.09 58.07 3.45
N GLU A 519 -11.39 58.31 3.40
CA GLU A 519 -12.08 59.21 4.32
C GLU A 519 -13.46 58.67 4.70
N TRP A 520 -13.77 58.59 5.99
CA TRP A 520 -15.13 58.37 6.47
C TRP A 520 -15.90 59.70 6.53
N LYS A 521 -17.06 59.77 5.88
CA LYS A 521 -17.96 60.94 5.91
C LYS A 521 -19.29 60.58 6.55
N VAL A 522 -19.77 61.46 7.42
CA VAL A 522 -21.11 61.34 8.02
C VAL A 522 -22.06 62.28 7.28
N LYS A 523 -23.14 61.75 6.74
CA LYS A 523 -24.22 62.51 6.09
C LYS A 523 -25.51 62.40 6.90
N LEU A 524 -26.33 63.43 6.82
CA LEU A 524 -27.69 63.41 7.35
C LEU A 524 -28.63 62.92 6.25
N GLU A 525 -29.50 61.96 6.55
CA GLU A 525 -30.50 61.50 5.58
C GLU A 525 -31.59 62.57 5.41
N GLU A 526 -31.89 62.88 4.15
CA GLU A 526 -32.83 63.93 3.78
C GLU A 526 -34.25 63.58 4.23
N SER A 527 -34.73 64.25 5.27
CA SER A 527 -36.15 64.54 5.42
C SER A 527 -36.33 66.05 5.39
N THR A 528 -36.63 66.57 4.19
CA THR A 528 -37.02 67.95 3.85
C THR A 528 -35.91 68.99 3.66
N ASN A 529 -36.15 69.92 2.72
CA ASN A 529 -35.28 70.95 2.12
C ASN A 529 -34.69 72.02 3.08
N TYR A 530 -34.31 71.68 4.30
CA TYR A 530 -33.68 72.61 5.25
C TYR A 530 -32.45 71.96 5.92
N ILE A 531 -31.31 71.94 5.22
CA ILE A 531 -30.04 71.36 5.72
C ILE A 531 -28.91 72.41 5.70
N ASP A 532 -29.15 73.61 6.23
CA ASP A 532 -28.10 74.65 6.35
C ASP A 532 -27.55 74.83 7.78
N TYR A 533 -28.10 74.16 8.81
CA TYR A 533 -27.74 74.44 10.21
C TYR A 533 -27.65 73.21 11.14
N ALA A 534 -27.35 72.03 10.61
CA ALA A 534 -27.08 70.85 11.44
C ALA A 534 -25.57 70.63 11.59
N SER A 535 -25.06 70.64 12.83
CA SER A 535 -23.65 70.38 13.13
C SER A 535 -23.48 69.03 13.81
N ILE A 536 -22.64 68.18 13.24
CA ILE A 536 -22.27 66.87 13.79
C ILE A 536 -20.91 67.00 14.48
N SER A 537 -20.81 66.60 15.75
CA SER A 537 -19.52 66.53 16.44
C SER A 537 -18.98 65.09 16.43
N ILE A 538 -17.85 64.89 15.77
CA ILE A 538 -17.12 63.61 15.71
C ILE A 538 -15.92 63.72 16.63
N SER A 539 -15.79 62.80 17.59
CA SER A 539 -14.68 62.84 18.57
C SER A 539 -13.32 62.47 17.98
N ASN A 540 -13.30 61.55 17.00
CA ASN A 540 -12.10 61.09 16.30
C ASN A 540 -11.92 61.74 14.91
N ALA A 541 -12.31 63.00 14.75
CA ALA A 541 -12.31 63.70 13.46
C ALA A 541 -10.94 63.81 12.77
N GLU A 542 -9.84 63.68 13.52
CA GLU A 542 -8.48 63.68 12.95
C GLU A 542 -8.07 62.32 12.39
N GLU A 543 -8.73 61.23 12.78
CA GLU A 543 -8.38 59.85 12.41
C GLU A 543 -9.24 59.28 11.27
N ILE A 544 -10.36 59.94 10.94
CA ILE A 544 -11.30 59.50 9.89
C ILE A 544 -10.76 59.68 8.47
N LYS A 545 -9.65 60.40 8.27
CA LYS A 545 -8.97 60.60 6.99
C LYS A 545 -7.54 60.04 7.04
N PHE A 546 -7.23 59.10 6.14
CA PHE A 546 -5.97 58.34 6.16
C PHE A 546 -5.62 57.82 4.75
N SER A 547 -4.44 57.22 4.59
CA SER A 547 -4.05 56.53 3.34
C SER A 547 -3.93 55.03 3.58
N PHE A 548 -4.07 54.23 2.53
CA PHE A 548 -3.92 52.77 2.65
C PHE A 548 -2.50 52.38 3.09
N LYS A 549 -1.48 53.09 2.60
CA LYS A 549 -0.08 52.90 3.02
C LYS A 549 0.11 53.06 4.53
N ALA A 550 -0.63 53.97 5.18
CA ALA A 550 -0.59 54.10 6.64
C ALA A 550 -1.15 52.82 7.31
N ILE A 551 -2.24 52.26 6.77
CA ILE A 551 -2.80 50.98 7.23
C ILE A 551 -1.82 49.83 7.01
N GLU A 552 -1.11 49.78 5.88
CA GLU A 552 -0.07 48.76 5.62
C GLU A 552 1.03 48.79 6.68
N THR A 553 1.58 49.98 6.98
CA THR A 553 2.66 50.09 7.97
C THR A 553 2.25 49.69 9.39
N ILE A 554 0.96 49.87 9.74
CA ILE A 554 0.41 49.51 11.05
C ILE A 554 0.13 48.00 11.13
N THR A 555 -0.39 47.42 10.05
CA THR A 555 -0.70 45.99 9.99
C THR A 555 0.55 45.13 9.86
N HIS A 556 1.58 45.58 9.13
CA HIS A 556 2.84 44.87 8.99
C HIS A 556 4.01 45.81 8.64
N SER A 557 5.09 45.78 9.44
CA SER A 557 6.20 46.73 9.32
C SER A 557 7.10 46.53 8.09
N ASN A 558 7.27 45.28 7.63
CA ASN A 558 8.28 44.92 6.64
C ASN A 558 7.73 44.52 5.25
N PHE A 559 6.42 44.32 5.10
CA PHE A 559 5.85 43.77 3.86
C PHE A 559 4.57 44.50 3.49
N THR A 560 4.41 44.78 2.21
CA THR A 560 3.21 45.37 1.63
C THR A 560 2.05 44.38 1.59
N TYR A 561 0.83 44.86 1.38
CA TYR A 561 -0.33 44.00 1.16
C TYR A 561 -0.10 43.05 -0.02
N LEU A 562 0.42 43.54 -1.16
CA LEU A 562 0.63 42.73 -2.36
C LEU A 562 1.65 41.61 -2.15
N GLU A 563 2.73 41.85 -1.42
CA GLU A 563 3.71 40.81 -1.07
C GLU A 563 3.10 39.72 -0.19
N ARG A 564 2.24 40.12 0.75
CA ARG A 564 1.53 39.20 1.65
C ARG A 564 0.43 38.43 0.92
N GLU A 565 -0.29 39.08 0.01
CA GLU A 565 -1.29 38.46 -0.85
C GLU A 565 -0.65 37.40 -1.76
N ASN A 566 0.51 37.69 -2.37
CA ASN A 566 1.27 36.71 -3.14
C ASN A 566 1.68 35.50 -2.30
N ARG A 567 2.12 35.71 -1.05
CA ARG A 567 2.46 34.60 -0.12
C ARG A 567 1.25 33.74 0.24
N VAL A 568 0.09 34.35 0.48
CA VAL A 568 -1.16 33.62 0.71
C VAL A 568 -1.57 32.86 -0.55
N ASN A 569 -1.47 33.49 -1.72
CA ASN A 569 -1.76 32.84 -3.00
C ASN A 569 -0.83 31.66 -3.29
N ASP A 570 0.44 31.73 -2.91
CA ASP A 570 1.40 30.62 -3.02
C ASP A 570 1.09 29.45 -2.05
N LYS A 571 0.38 29.73 -0.95
CA LYS A 571 -0.13 28.71 -0.01
C LYS A 571 -1.37 27.99 -0.49
N LEU A 572 -2.19 28.64 -1.33
CA LEU A 572 -3.40 28.02 -1.87
C LEU A 572 -3.06 26.68 -2.55
N GLU A 573 -3.82 25.65 -2.24
CA GLU A 573 -3.51 24.26 -2.59
C GLU A 573 -3.20 24.08 -4.09
N ILE A 574 -3.95 24.76 -4.96
CA ILE A 574 -3.77 24.73 -6.42
C ILE A 574 -2.40 25.29 -6.83
N ASN A 575 -1.99 26.43 -6.27
CA ASN A 575 -0.73 27.08 -6.61
C ASN A 575 0.44 26.38 -5.95
N ARG A 576 0.29 25.93 -4.70
CA ARG A 576 1.28 25.10 -4.01
C ARG A 576 1.55 23.81 -4.79
N LYS A 577 0.51 23.15 -5.31
CA LYS A 577 0.65 21.99 -6.20
C LYS A 577 1.42 22.33 -7.48
N LYS A 578 1.16 23.49 -8.12
CA LYS A 578 1.91 23.94 -9.31
C LYS A 578 3.39 24.19 -8.99
N ILE A 579 3.69 24.89 -7.90
CA ILE A 579 5.06 25.17 -7.45
C ILE A 579 5.81 23.88 -7.14
N LEU A 580 5.20 22.95 -6.39
CA LEU A 580 5.79 21.64 -6.08
C LEU A 580 5.98 20.78 -7.33
N LYS A 581 5.03 20.79 -8.26
CA LYS A 581 5.16 20.09 -9.56
C LYS A 581 6.31 20.66 -10.38
N HIS A 582 6.49 21.98 -10.39
CA HIS A 582 7.61 22.63 -11.07
C HIS A 582 8.95 22.31 -10.38
N LYS A 583 9.00 22.36 -9.04
CA LYS A 583 10.16 21.91 -8.24
C LYS A 583 10.53 20.46 -8.57
N GLN A 584 9.54 19.56 -8.60
CA GLN A 584 9.75 18.16 -8.96
C GLN A 584 10.24 18.01 -10.40
N LYS A 585 9.69 18.78 -11.35
CA LYS A 585 10.16 18.79 -12.74
C LYS A 585 11.64 19.21 -12.80
N LEU A 586 12.02 20.30 -12.14
CA LEU A 586 13.42 20.77 -12.11
C LEU A 586 14.36 19.78 -11.42
N ILE A 587 13.95 19.15 -10.31
CA ILE A 587 14.74 18.09 -9.67
C ILE A 587 14.90 16.90 -10.62
N SER A 588 13.84 16.50 -11.32
CA SER A 588 13.91 15.40 -12.30
C SER A 588 14.84 15.75 -13.46
N THR A 589 14.75 16.97 -14.01
CA THR A 589 15.63 17.46 -15.07
C THR A 589 17.08 17.54 -14.61
N ARG A 590 17.34 18.04 -13.39
CA ARG A 590 18.68 18.08 -12.78
C ARG A 590 19.29 16.69 -12.69
N ASN A 591 18.49 15.71 -12.26
CA ASN A 591 18.95 14.32 -12.11
C ASN A 591 19.15 13.64 -13.48
N GLN A 592 18.35 14.00 -14.48
CA GLN A 592 18.47 13.50 -15.85
C GLN A 592 19.66 14.11 -16.62
N LEU A 593 20.02 15.37 -16.36
CA LEU A 593 21.08 16.06 -17.12
C LEU A 593 22.45 15.38 -17.04
N SER A 594 22.78 14.71 -15.93
CA SER A 594 24.02 13.93 -15.83
C SER A 594 23.98 12.63 -16.66
N GLN A 595 22.78 12.15 -16.99
CA GLN A 595 22.52 10.90 -17.72
C GLN A 595 22.30 11.12 -19.22
N SER A 596 21.91 12.33 -19.64
CA SER A 596 21.61 12.62 -21.05
C SER A 596 22.84 12.51 -21.95
N THR A 597 22.63 12.00 -23.15
CA THR A 597 23.64 12.04 -24.22
C THR A 597 23.83 13.47 -24.70
N LEU A 598 24.98 13.76 -25.32
CA LEU A 598 25.21 15.08 -25.89
C LEU A 598 24.15 15.43 -26.94
N SER A 599 23.69 14.47 -27.76
CA SER A 599 22.64 14.71 -28.75
C SER A 599 21.34 15.15 -28.08
N GLU A 600 20.90 14.48 -27.00
CA GLU A 600 19.73 14.89 -26.21
C GLU A 600 19.89 16.29 -25.64
N ILE A 601 21.05 16.61 -25.07
CA ILE A 601 21.35 17.94 -24.53
C ILE A 601 21.20 19.00 -25.65
N LEU A 602 21.74 18.74 -26.84
CA LEU A 602 21.68 19.66 -27.98
C LEU A 602 20.27 19.89 -28.54
N THR A 603 19.29 19.03 -28.23
CA THR A 603 17.88 19.27 -28.61
C THR A 603 17.17 20.30 -27.73
N VAL A 604 17.74 20.61 -26.56
CA VAL A 604 17.20 21.64 -25.66
C VAL A 604 17.47 23.02 -26.26
N ALA A 605 16.41 23.79 -26.53
CA ALA A 605 16.53 25.14 -27.07
C ALA A 605 17.41 26.03 -26.17
N ASP A 606 18.27 26.84 -26.78
CA ASP A 606 19.21 27.82 -26.17
C ASP A 606 20.62 27.33 -25.78
N ILE A 607 21.12 26.22 -26.35
CA ILE A 607 22.53 25.80 -26.16
C ILE A 607 23.41 26.27 -27.33
N GLU A 608 24.58 26.82 -27.01
CA GLU A 608 25.59 27.18 -28.03
C GLU A 608 26.00 25.96 -28.87
N ASN A 609 26.36 26.19 -30.13
CA ASN A 609 26.73 25.09 -31.02
C ASN A 609 28.14 24.56 -30.64
N PRO A 610 28.32 23.27 -30.26
CA PRO A 610 29.65 22.73 -29.95
C PRO A 610 30.59 22.71 -31.17
N PHE A 611 30.03 22.82 -32.37
CA PHE A 611 30.78 22.71 -33.61
C PHE A 611 31.19 24.08 -34.15
N ASP A 612 32.49 24.34 -34.19
CA ASP A 612 33.08 25.35 -35.08
C ASP A 612 33.05 24.86 -36.53
N SER A 613 32.31 25.54 -37.40
CA SER A 613 32.18 25.27 -38.84
C SER A 613 33.51 25.29 -39.63
N LYS A 614 34.56 25.95 -39.11
CA LYS A 614 35.88 25.98 -39.74
C LYS A 614 36.77 24.81 -39.33
N LYS A 615 36.55 24.26 -38.13
CA LYS A 615 37.33 23.15 -37.57
C LYS A 615 36.67 21.80 -37.87
N HIS A 616 35.35 21.70 -37.62
CA HIS A 616 34.62 20.43 -37.66
C HIS A 616 33.91 20.20 -39.01
N PRO A 617 34.20 19.10 -39.71
CA PRO A 617 33.55 18.80 -40.98
C PRO A 617 32.04 18.52 -40.88
N PRO A 618 31.22 18.80 -41.91
CA PRO A 618 29.76 18.60 -41.88
C PRO A 618 29.33 17.18 -41.50
N LEU A 619 30.04 16.17 -42.01
CA LEU A 619 29.78 14.75 -41.69
C LEU A 619 29.92 14.47 -40.19
N LEU A 620 30.97 14.99 -39.54
CA LEU A 620 31.17 14.82 -38.11
C LEU A 620 30.05 15.50 -37.31
N GLN A 621 29.67 16.72 -37.69
CA GLN A 621 28.59 17.46 -37.02
C GLN A 621 27.27 16.69 -37.10
N PHE A 622 26.94 16.16 -38.28
CA PHE A 622 25.75 15.32 -38.48
C PHE A 622 25.79 14.06 -37.59
N LEU A 623 26.89 13.30 -37.64
CA LEU A 623 26.99 12.03 -36.90
C LEU A 623 26.87 12.22 -35.38
N VAL A 624 27.39 13.31 -34.83
CA VAL A 624 27.28 13.60 -33.39
C VAL A 624 25.94 14.20 -33.01
N ARG A 625 25.37 15.13 -33.82
CA ARG A 625 24.05 15.74 -33.53
C ARG A 625 22.92 14.72 -33.51
N GLU A 626 22.91 13.81 -34.48
CA GLU A 626 21.90 12.77 -34.57
C GLU A 626 22.20 11.58 -33.64
N GLY A 627 23.31 11.59 -32.89
CA GLY A 627 23.67 10.54 -31.93
C GLY A 627 24.16 9.22 -32.56
N TYR A 628 24.58 9.24 -33.84
CA TYR A 628 25.23 8.09 -34.48
C TYR A 628 26.66 7.87 -33.99
N ILE A 629 27.33 8.93 -33.56
CA ILE A 629 28.53 8.87 -32.73
C ILE A 629 28.18 9.55 -31.41
N ASP A 630 28.32 8.81 -30.31
CA ASP A 630 28.02 9.27 -28.97
C ASP A 630 29.13 8.89 -27.99
N GLU A 631 28.90 9.11 -26.70
CA GLU A 631 29.87 8.86 -25.63
C GLU A 631 30.28 7.38 -25.51
N GLN A 632 29.50 6.47 -26.10
CA GLN A 632 29.75 5.04 -26.12
C GLN A 632 30.71 4.63 -27.24
N TYR A 633 31.28 5.57 -28.01
CA TYR A 633 32.26 5.30 -29.06
C TYR A 633 33.43 4.37 -28.64
N PRO A 634 33.94 4.34 -27.38
CA PRO A 634 35.04 3.46 -27.00
C PRO A 634 34.76 1.97 -27.26
N ASP A 635 33.48 1.58 -27.16
CA ASP A 635 33.02 0.20 -27.36
C ASP A 635 33.09 -0.25 -28.82
N TYR A 636 33.16 0.70 -29.75
CA TYR A 636 33.20 0.46 -31.18
C TYR A 636 34.62 0.54 -31.77
N ILE A 637 35.58 1.10 -31.02
CA ILE A 637 36.97 1.25 -31.47
C ILE A 637 37.92 0.26 -30.81
N SER A 638 37.53 -0.42 -29.73
CA SER A 638 38.42 -1.33 -28.98
C SER A 638 37.79 -2.67 -28.68
N PHE A 639 38.63 -3.71 -28.59
CA PHE A 639 38.18 -5.03 -28.14
C PHE A 639 37.96 -5.02 -26.63
N PHE A 640 36.77 -5.43 -26.20
CA PHE A 640 36.58 -5.80 -24.81
C PHE A 640 37.26 -7.14 -24.54
N ILE A 641 38.13 -7.19 -23.55
CA ILE A 641 38.81 -8.42 -23.13
C ILE A 641 38.05 -8.98 -21.91
N ASP A 642 37.29 -10.06 -22.11
CA ASP A 642 36.56 -10.82 -21.08
C ASP A 642 37.51 -11.52 -20.07
N SER A 643 38.38 -10.76 -19.39
CA SER A 643 39.38 -11.30 -18.46
C SER A 643 38.98 -11.14 -16.99
N VAL A 644 38.27 -10.06 -16.66
CA VAL A 644 37.92 -9.70 -15.28
C VAL A 644 36.41 -9.74 -15.08
N ILE A 645 35.66 -9.08 -15.95
CA ILE A 645 34.20 -9.09 -16.01
C ILE A 645 33.78 -9.35 -17.46
N ASN A 646 32.55 -9.81 -17.69
CA ASN A 646 32.01 -9.96 -19.05
C ASN A 646 31.41 -8.65 -19.56
N ILE A 647 31.02 -8.62 -20.83
CA ILE A 647 30.50 -7.41 -21.47
C ILE A 647 29.20 -6.90 -20.84
N THR A 648 28.31 -7.80 -20.39
CA THR A 648 27.05 -7.42 -19.73
C THR A 648 27.30 -6.76 -18.37
N GLU A 649 28.28 -7.23 -17.62
CA GLU A 649 28.72 -6.63 -16.36
C GLU A 649 29.40 -5.28 -16.55
N ARG A 650 30.20 -5.13 -17.61
CA ARG A 650 30.81 -3.83 -17.96
C ARG A 650 29.72 -2.80 -18.27
N ASP A 651 28.76 -3.16 -19.11
CA ASP A 651 27.67 -2.29 -19.52
C ASP A 651 26.80 -1.91 -18.32
N TYR A 652 26.54 -2.87 -17.42
CA TYR A 652 25.87 -2.62 -16.16
C TYR A 652 26.63 -1.64 -15.27
N ALA A 653 27.94 -1.85 -15.05
CA ALA A 653 28.74 -0.93 -14.25
C ALA A 653 28.79 0.48 -14.83
N HIS A 654 28.90 0.60 -16.15
CA HIS A 654 28.85 1.89 -16.84
C HIS A 654 27.52 2.60 -16.57
N ARG A 655 26.40 1.92 -16.79
CA ARG A 655 25.06 2.45 -16.50
C ARG A 655 24.90 2.87 -15.05
N VAL A 656 25.39 2.07 -14.10
CA VAL A 656 25.35 2.42 -12.68
C VAL A 656 26.12 3.71 -12.39
N ILE A 657 27.34 3.84 -12.94
CA ILE A 657 28.19 5.03 -12.78
C ILE A 657 27.53 6.27 -13.40
N GLU A 658 26.86 6.10 -14.53
CA GLU A 658 26.10 7.16 -15.20
C GLU A 658 24.74 7.43 -14.55
N HIS A 659 24.33 6.65 -13.53
CA HIS A 659 23.01 6.70 -12.89
C HIS A 659 21.83 6.26 -13.78
N ILE A 660 22.11 5.52 -14.86
CA ILE A 660 21.10 4.93 -15.74
C ILE A 660 20.54 3.64 -15.14
N ASN A 661 19.22 3.56 -15.07
CA ASN A 661 18.50 2.41 -14.52
C ASN A 661 18.50 1.21 -15.49
N SER A 662 18.83 0.01 -14.98
CA SER A 662 18.74 -1.26 -15.72
C SER A 662 17.54 -2.10 -15.27
N GLU A 663 17.23 -3.18 -15.98
CA GLU A 663 16.29 -4.17 -15.46
C GLU A 663 16.90 -4.89 -14.25
N PHE A 664 16.04 -5.26 -13.29
CA PHE A 664 16.49 -5.78 -12.01
C PHE A 664 17.05 -7.21 -12.10
N ASP A 665 16.60 -7.97 -13.10
CA ASP A 665 16.90 -9.38 -13.36
C ASP A 665 18.09 -9.59 -14.32
N LEU A 666 18.77 -8.51 -14.73
CA LEU A 666 19.98 -8.60 -15.55
C LEU A 666 21.01 -9.56 -14.90
N THR A 667 21.44 -10.57 -15.66
CA THR A 667 22.30 -11.63 -15.14
C THR A 667 23.75 -11.16 -14.98
N LEU A 668 24.22 -11.15 -13.73
CA LEU A 668 25.60 -10.84 -13.37
C LEU A 668 26.26 -12.09 -12.77
N THR A 669 27.46 -12.43 -13.24
CA THR A 669 28.23 -13.62 -12.84
C THR A 669 29.49 -13.30 -12.03
N ASN A 670 30.26 -12.25 -12.37
CA ASN A 670 31.50 -11.85 -11.68
C ASN A 670 31.33 -10.66 -10.71
N ILE A 671 30.31 -10.71 -9.85
CA ILE A 671 29.90 -9.58 -9.00
C ILE A 671 30.99 -9.13 -8.02
N GLY A 672 31.74 -10.06 -7.42
CA GLY A 672 32.84 -9.70 -6.51
C GLY A 672 33.89 -8.80 -7.19
N LYS A 673 34.33 -9.18 -8.40
CA LYS A 673 35.28 -8.36 -9.17
C LYS A 673 34.68 -7.02 -9.61
N LEU A 674 33.37 -6.99 -9.88
CA LEU A 674 32.63 -5.78 -10.23
C LEU A 674 32.66 -4.75 -9.09
N LEU A 675 32.40 -5.20 -7.86
CA LEU A 675 32.40 -4.37 -6.66
C LEU A 675 33.83 -3.95 -6.27
N ASP A 676 34.80 -4.86 -6.38
CA ASP A 676 36.19 -4.57 -6.01
C ASP A 676 36.84 -3.50 -6.90
N LYS A 677 36.49 -3.47 -8.20
CA LYS A 677 37.20 -2.65 -9.20
C LYS A 677 36.40 -1.49 -9.76
N TYR A 678 35.07 -1.58 -9.85
CA TYR A 678 34.25 -0.63 -10.59
C TYR A 678 33.19 0.07 -9.75
N LEU A 679 32.52 -0.63 -8.83
CA LEU A 679 31.39 -0.10 -8.07
C LEU A 679 31.73 0.13 -6.59
N LYS A 680 31.97 1.38 -6.21
CA LYS A 680 32.28 1.79 -4.84
C LYS A 680 31.00 1.95 -4.01
N PRO A 681 31.10 2.05 -2.66
CA PRO A 681 29.93 2.24 -1.80
C PRO A 681 29.08 3.46 -2.18
N ARG A 682 29.68 4.51 -2.73
CA ARG A 682 28.94 5.71 -3.19
C ARG A 682 27.90 5.40 -4.26
N GLN A 683 28.14 4.44 -5.16
CA GLN A 683 27.15 4.09 -6.18
C GLN A 683 25.88 3.46 -5.58
N PHE A 684 25.95 2.92 -4.35
CA PHE A 684 24.82 2.33 -3.64
C PHE A 684 23.83 3.36 -3.06
N SER A 685 24.07 4.66 -3.26
CA SER A 685 23.09 5.71 -2.92
C SER A 685 22.13 6.06 -4.07
N HIS A 686 22.21 5.36 -5.21
CA HIS A 686 21.41 5.64 -6.40
C HIS A 686 20.66 4.41 -6.89
N THR A 687 19.43 4.58 -7.38
CA THR A 687 18.55 3.47 -7.81
C THR A 687 19.04 2.69 -9.03
N SER A 688 20.07 3.18 -9.72
CA SER A 688 20.71 2.50 -10.85
C SER A 688 21.41 1.21 -10.42
N ILE A 689 21.85 1.11 -9.16
CA ILE A 689 22.54 -0.06 -8.57
C ILE A 689 21.63 -1.27 -8.33
N LEU A 690 20.31 -1.07 -8.40
CA LEU A 690 19.34 -2.09 -7.99
C LEU A 690 19.32 -3.23 -9.02
N ASN A 691 19.88 -4.38 -8.63
CA ASN A 691 19.91 -5.63 -9.39
C ASN A 691 19.86 -6.83 -8.44
N PHE A 692 19.05 -7.84 -8.76
CA PHE A 692 18.77 -8.95 -7.86
C PHE A 692 20.01 -9.82 -7.57
N ASN A 693 20.84 -10.09 -8.57
CA ASN A 693 22.07 -10.88 -8.39
C ASN A 693 23.08 -10.13 -7.53
N LEU A 694 23.19 -8.81 -7.73
CA LEU A 694 24.07 -7.95 -6.95
C LEU A 694 23.63 -7.87 -5.48
N VAL A 695 22.33 -7.75 -5.22
CA VAL A 695 21.79 -7.77 -3.85
C VAL A 695 22.01 -9.13 -3.18
N ASP A 696 21.80 -10.25 -3.88
CA ASP A 696 22.14 -11.58 -3.35
C ASP A 696 23.60 -11.66 -2.88
N PHE A 697 24.52 -11.15 -3.70
CA PHE A 697 25.94 -11.20 -3.41
C PHE A 697 26.30 -10.33 -2.20
N ILE A 698 25.73 -9.14 -2.10
CA ILE A 698 25.94 -8.23 -0.96
C ILE A 698 25.35 -8.81 0.33
N LEU A 699 24.17 -9.42 0.28
CA LEU A 699 23.57 -10.10 1.43
C LEU A 699 24.45 -11.24 1.95
N ASN A 700 24.97 -12.08 1.04
CA ASN A 700 25.82 -13.22 1.38
C ASN A 700 27.22 -12.82 1.87
N ASN A 701 27.70 -11.61 1.53
CA ASN A 701 29.05 -11.12 1.86
C ASN A 701 29.01 -9.79 2.64
N SER A 702 27.99 -9.61 3.48
CA SER A 702 27.70 -8.36 4.20
C SER A 702 28.86 -7.86 5.07
N THR A 703 29.67 -8.78 5.64
CA THR A 703 30.84 -8.45 6.45
C THR A 703 32.00 -7.88 5.63
N GLN A 704 32.21 -8.40 4.41
CA GLN A 704 33.26 -7.95 3.50
C GLN A 704 32.88 -6.61 2.84
N PHE A 705 31.62 -6.43 2.47
CA PHE A 705 31.11 -5.24 1.77
C PHE A 705 30.19 -4.40 2.66
N LYS A 706 30.63 -4.11 3.90
CA LYS A 706 29.81 -3.47 4.93
C LYS A 706 29.26 -2.10 4.51
N ASP A 707 30.08 -1.25 3.90
CA ASP A 707 29.65 0.10 3.47
C ASP A 707 28.65 0.02 2.31
N HIS A 708 28.87 -0.89 1.36
CA HIS A 708 27.91 -1.14 0.27
C HIS A 708 26.58 -1.66 0.81
N TYR A 709 26.64 -2.59 1.78
CA TYR A 709 25.47 -3.15 2.45
C TYR A 709 24.66 -2.06 3.15
N ASN A 710 25.30 -1.21 3.97
CA ASN A 710 24.60 -0.13 4.66
C ASN A 710 23.93 0.86 3.69
N ASN A 711 24.67 1.33 2.68
CA ASN A 711 24.15 2.26 1.69
C ASN A 711 22.99 1.66 0.88
N LEU A 712 23.03 0.36 0.58
CA LEU A 712 21.94 -0.34 -0.11
C LEU A 712 20.63 -0.22 0.67
N PHE A 713 20.65 -0.51 1.97
CA PHE A 713 19.45 -0.51 2.79
C PHE A 713 18.98 0.90 3.14
N GLU A 714 19.89 1.87 3.22
CA GLU A 714 19.52 3.29 3.25
C GLU A 714 18.81 3.72 1.96
N LEU A 715 19.33 3.33 0.80
CA LEU A 715 18.70 3.55 -0.50
C LEU A 715 17.32 2.88 -0.61
N LEU A 716 17.17 1.64 -0.13
CA LEU A 716 15.89 0.94 -0.19
C LEU A 716 14.85 1.55 0.78
N SER A 717 15.31 2.22 1.84
CA SER A 717 14.45 2.89 2.82
C SER A 717 14.07 4.34 2.43
N ASN A 718 14.50 4.82 1.26
CA ASN A 718 14.32 6.21 0.83
C ASN A 718 12.92 6.56 0.31
N GLN A 719 11.99 5.59 0.27
CA GLN A 719 10.62 5.72 -0.24
C GLN A 719 10.52 6.12 -1.73
N ASP A 720 11.59 5.95 -2.52
CA ASP A 720 11.54 6.13 -3.96
C ASP A 720 10.71 5.04 -4.64
N LYS A 721 9.94 5.40 -5.67
CA LYS A 721 9.04 4.47 -6.38
C LYS A 721 9.79 3.25 -6.94
N ARG A 722 11.01 3.42 -7.43
CA ARG A 722 11.81 2.33 -7.98
C ARG A 722 12.39 1.44 -6.88
N SER A 723 12.81 2.02 -5.76
CA SER A 723 13.24 1.27 -4.57
C SER A 723 12.09 0.40 -4.03
N ILE A 724 10.90 0.97 -3.89
CA ILE A 724 9.70 0.26 -3.44
C ILE A 724 9.36 -0.89 -4.40
N ARG A 725 9.36 -0.62 -5.71
CA ARG A 725 9.14 -1.65 -6.73
C ARG A 725 10.16 -2.78 -6.63
N PHE A 726 11.44 -2.44 -6.44
CA PHE A 726 12.50 -3.42 -6.25
C PHE A 726 12.28 -4.30 -5.02
N ILE A 727 11.87 -3.73 -3.87
CA ILE A 727 11.61 -4.49 -2.64
C ILE A 727 10.57 -5.57 -2.89
N PHE A 728 9.43 -5.22 -3.48
CA PHE A 728 8.35 -6.18 -3.72
C PHE A 728 8.73 -7.23 -4.77
N GLU A 729 9.31 -6.84 -5.91
CA GLU A 729 9.77 -7.81 -6.91
C GLU A 729 10.89 -8.73 -6.38
N TYR A 730 11.74 -8.25 -5.47
CA TYR A 730 12.77 -9.08 -4.82
C TYR A 730 12.15 -10.06 -3.82
N ILE A 731 11.15 -9.64 -3.04
CA ILE A 731 10.42 -10.52 -2.12
C ILE A 731 9.71 -11.64 -2.90
N ASP A 732 9.05 -11.30 -4.01
CA ASP A 732 8.36 -12.25 -4.89
C ASP A 732 9.30 -13.30 -5.51
N ARG A 733 10.61 -13.02 -5.55
CA ARG A 733 11.62 -13.96 -6.06
C ARG A 733 11.98 -15.07 -5.06
N GLU A 734 11.61 -14.93 -3.78
CA GLU A 734 11.82 -15.90 -2.69
C GLU A 734 13.29 -16.33 -2.40
N LYS A 735 14.28 -15.67 -3.02
CA LYS A 735 15.70 -16.02 -2.85
C LYS A 735 16.39 -15.07 -1.88
N ASN A 736 17.02 -15.61 -0.84
CA ASN A 736 17.60 -14.86 0.29
C ASN A 736 16.60 -13.94 1.02
N SER A 737 15.29 -14.19 0.86
CA SER A 737 14.24 -13.33 1.39
C SER A 737 14.33 -13.14 2.90
N SER A 738 14.73 -14.16 3.66
CA SER A 738 14.95 -14.01 5.11
C SER A 738 16.00 -12.95 5.46
N LEU A 739 17.21 -13.01 4.88
CA LEU A 739 18.26 -12.01 5.15
C LEU A 739 17.83 -10.61 4.72
N PHE A 740 17.17 -10.50 3.57
CA PHE A 740 16.72 -9.23 3.02
C PHE A 740 15.61 -8.58 3.84
N ILE A 741 14.53 -9.33 4.13
CA ILE A 741 13.36 -8.84 4.88
C ILE A 741 13.77 -8.41 6.29
N ASN A 742 14.59 -9.21 6.99
CA ASN A 742 15.09 -8.83 8.31
C ASN A 742 15.83 -7.50 8.30
N GLN A 743 16.65 -7.25 7.29
CA GLN A 743 17.40 -6.00 7.20
C GLN A 743 16.54 -4.81 6.74
N ILE A 744 15.57 -5.02 5.86
CA ILE A 744 14.61 -3.98 5.47
C ILE A 744 13.80 -3.53 6.67
N VAL A 745 13.26 -4.45 7.47
CA VAL A 745 12.47 -4.09 8.67
C VAL A 745 13.32 -3.35 9.71
N LYS A 746 14.61 -3.71 9.86
CA LYS A 746 15.56 -2.97 10.70
C LYS A 746 15.81 -1.54 10.21
N SER A 747 15.92 -1.36 8.90
CA SER A 747 16.31 -0.08 8.28
C SER A 747 15.10 0.85 8.05
N TRP A 748 13.92 0.29 7.84
CA TRP A 748 12.67 0.99 7.57
C TRP A 748 11.55 0.52 8.51
N GLN A 749 11.51 1.05 9.73
CA GLN A 749 10.51 0.67 10.73
C GLN A 749 9.06 1.04 10.34
N ALA A 750 8.87 2.03 9.46
CA ALA A 750 7.57 2.40 8.90
C ALA A 750 7.19 1.59 7.65
N PHE A 751 7.88 0.48 7.37
CA PHE A 751 7.64 -0.32 6.17
C PHE A 751 6.20 -0.87 6.12
N PHE A 752 5.67 -1.40 7.23
CA PHE A 752 4.31 -1.93 7.26
C PHE A 752 3.25 -0.83 7.07
N GLU A 753 3.45 0.36 7.65
CA GLU A 753 2.57 1.53 7.43
C GLU A 753 2.48 1.86 5.94
N HIS A 754 3.61 1.81 5.23
CA HIS A 754 3.64 2.04 3.79
C HIS A 754 2.86 0.96 3.03
N ILE A 755 3.04 -0.32 3.37
CA ILE A 755 2.28 -1.43 2.75
C ILE A 755 0.77 -1.22 2.98
N HIS A 756 0.38 -0.94 4.22
CA HIS A 756 -1.01 -0.75 4.62
C HIS A 756 -1.70 0.43 3.91
N THR A 757 -0.96 1.50 3.60
CA THR A 757 -1.52 2.71 2.95
C THR A 757 -1.48 2.68 1.43
N SER A 758 -0.61 1.85 0.82
CA SER A 758 -0.33 1.89 -0.62
C SER A 758 -1.01 0.79 -1.44
N MET A 759 -1.59 -0.22 -0.79
CA MET A 759 -2.09 -1.43 -1.45
C MET A 759 -3.51 -1.80 -1.04
N SER A 760 -4.14 -2.69 -1.81
CA SER A 760 -5.42 -3.32 -1.45
C SER A 760 -5.22 -4.41 -0.39
N ASP A 761 -6.27 -4.72 0.37
CA ASP A 761 -6.24 -5.70 1.47
C ASP A 761 -5.69 -7.07 1.03
N GLU A 762 -6.10 -7.60 -0.14
CA GLU A 762 -5.60 -8.87 -0.68
C GLU A 762 -4.07 -8.89 -0.86
N LYS A 763 -3.47 -7.78 -1.31
CA LYS A 763 -2.02 -7.67 -1.51
C LYS A 763 -1.29 -7.47 -0.20
N ILE A 764 -1.89 -6.73 0.74
CA ILE A 764 -1.35 -6.57 2.09
C ILE A 764 -1.21 -7.95 2.74
N GLU A 765 -2.24 -8.79 2.62
CA GLU A 765 -2.24 -10.15 3.16
C GLU A 765 -1.12 -11.01 2.58
N SER A 766 -0.99 -11.07 1.24
CA SER A 766 0.03 -11.89 0.59
C SER A 766 1.44 -11.47 0.97
N TYR A 767 1.74 -10.17 0.97
CA TYR A 767 3.07 -9.67 1.32
C TYR A 767 3.35 -9.80 2.82
N LEU A 768 2.36 -9.56 3.69
CA LEU A 768 2.54 -9.73 5.14
C LEU A 768 2.82 -11.20 5.49
N LEU A 769 2.19 -12.18 4.84
CA LEU A 769 2.52 -13.60 5.02
C LEU A 769 3.98 -13.90 4.64
N LEU A 770 4.41 -13.42 3.46
CA LEU A 770 5.79 -13.60 3.00
C LEU A 770 6.80 -12.93 3.95
N ILE A 771 6.46 -11.76 4.49
CA ILE A 771 7.28 -11.05 5.48
C ILE A 771 7.37 -11.87 6.76
N LEU A 772 6.24 -12.25 7.36
CA LEU A 772 6.20 -12.97 8.64
C LEU A 772 6.90 -14.34 8.58
N LYS A 773 6.77 -15.06 7.46
CA LYS A 773 7.45 -16.35 7.22
C LYS A 773 8.97 -16.24 7.22
N ASN A 774 9.50 -15.09 6.85
CA ASN A 774 10.93 -14.85 6.66
C ASN A 774 11.58 -14.00 7.77
N LEU A 775 10.77 -13.34 8.60
CA LEU A 775 11.21 -12.41 9.64
C LEU A 775 11.64 -13.16 10.91
N GLU A 776 12.81 -12.83 11.45
CA GLU A 776 13.30 -13.37 12.72
C GLU A 776 12.53 -12.79 13.90
N LYS A 777 12.39 -13.60 14.96
CA LYS A 777 11.59 -13.28 16.15
C LYS A 777 11.97 -11.94 16.80
N GLU A 778 13.24 -11.59 16.79
CA GLU A 778 13.78 -10.36 17.38
C GLU A 778 13.34 -9.08 16.63
N ASN A 779 13.00 -9.19 15.34
CA ASN A 779 12.69 -8.05 14.47
C ASN A 779 11.17 -7.81 14.33
N ILE A 780 10.34 -8.73 14.81
CA ILE A 780 8.87 -8.62 14.77
C ILE A 780 8.36 -7.32 15.43
N PRO A 781 8.87 -6.88 16.61
CA PRO A 781 8.41 -5.63 17.22
C PRO A 781 8.71 -4.39 16.36
N LEU A 782 9.78 -4.41 15.56
CA LEU A 782 10.16 -3.29 14.68
C LEU A 782 9.16 -3.09 13.53
N LEU A 783 8.44 -4.14 13.13
CA LEU A 783 7.39 -4.09 12.12
C LEU A 783 6.10 -3.45 12.65
N ASN A 784 5.89 -3.48 13.98
CA ASN A 784 4.70 -2.96 14.64
C ASN A 784 4.87 -1.53 15.16
N LYS A 785 5.47 -0.66 14.35
CA LYS A 785 5.58 0.76 14.70
C LYS A 785 4.18 1.38 14.84
N ASP A 786 4.00 2.20 15.87
CA ASP A 786 2.75 2.91 16.19
C ASP A 786 1.51 1.99 16.32
N ASN A 787 1.72 0.71 16.65
CA ASN A 787 0.68 -0.33 16.77
C ASN A 787 -0.15 -0.59 15.50
N ILE A 788 0.35 -0.22 14.32
CA ILE A 788 -0.41 -0.38 13.06
C ILE A 788 -0.61 -1.85 12.73
N LEU A 789 0.43 -2.69 12.85
CA LEU A 789 0.32 -4.14 12.62
C LEU A 789 -0.61 -4.79 13.64
N LYS A 790 -0.49 -4.40 14.92
CA LYS A 790 -1.39 -4.85 15.99
C LYS A 790 -2.85 -4.56 15.63
N ASN A 791 -3.16 -3.32 15.25
CA ASN A 791 -4.54 -2.92 14.94
C ASN A 791 -5.07 -3.62 13.68
N TYR A 792 -4.23 -3.77 12.65
CA TYR A 792 -4.60 -4.49 11.42
C TYR A 792 -4.95 -5.95 11.72
N LEU A 793 -4.08 -6.67 12.45
CA LEU A 793 -4.33 -8.06 12.82
C LEU A 793 -5.55 -8.20 13.74
N SER A 794 -5.73 -7.28 14.69
CA SER A 794 -6.88 -7.27 15.61
C SER A 794 -8.23 -7.14 14.90
N SER A 795 -8.24 -6.60 13.68
CA SER A 795 -9.46 -6.45 12.87
C SER A 795 -9.87 -7.74 12.15
N LYS A 796 -8.99 -8.76 12.08
CA LYS A 796 -9.24 -10.01 11.34
C LYS A 796 -9.91 -11.05 12.22
N SER A 797 -11.16 -11.40 11.90
CA SER A 797 -11.86 -12.50 12.58
C SER A 797 -11.27 -13.86 12.24
N ASN A 798 -10.73 -14.07 11.04
CA ASN A 798 -10.08 -15.32 10.61
C ASN A 798 -8.57 -15.37 10.92
N PHE A 799 -8.09 -14.62 11.91
CA PHE A 799 -6.66 -14.51 12.22
C PHE A 799 -5.96 -15.85 12.44
N ILE A 800 -6.61 -16.83 13.08
CA ILE A 800 -5.99 -18.14 13.36
C ILE A 800 -5.69 -18.90 12.06
N GLU A 801 -6.62 -18.90 11.11
CA GLU A 801 -6.41 -19.52 9.79
C GLU A 801 -5.29 -18.77 9.04
N TYR A 802 -5.33 -17.45 9.04
CA TYR A 802 -4.33 -16.59 8.39
C TYR A 802 -2.90 -16.81 8.93
N ILE A 803 -2.72 -16.83 10.26
CA ILE A 803 -1.38 -16.87 10.87
C ILE A 803 -0.71 -18.25 10.73
N LYS A 804 -1.49 -19.32 10.53
CA LYS A 804 -0.99 -20.68 10.26
C LYS A 804 -0.28 -20.80 8.91
N ASP A 805 -0.63 -19.95 7.95
CA ASP A 805 0.08 -19.88 6.67
C ASP A 805 1.49 -19.28 6.84
N ALA A 806 1.71 -18.47 7.88
CA ALA A 806 3.01 -17.89 8.20
C ALA A 806 3.86 -18.78 9.13
N TYR A 807 3.24 -19.42 10.14
CA TYR A 807 3.95 -20.21 11.15
C TYR A 807 3.45 -21.65 11.20
N SER A 808 4.37 -22.60 11.12
CA SER A 808 4.04 -24.03 11.03
C SER A 808 3.76 -24.68 12.39
N THR A 809 4.19 -24.06 13.49
CA THR A 809 4.03 -24.61 14.84
C THR A 809 3.23 -23.69 15.75
N GLU A 810 2.42 -24.27 16.64
CA GLU A 810 1.65 -23.54 17.64
C GLU A 810 2.56 -22.67 18.54
N GLN A 811 3.74 -23.17 18.92
CA GLN A 811 4.68 -22.40 19.74
C GLN A 811 5.19 -21.12 19.05
N GLU A 812 5.36 -21.13 17.73
CA GLU A 812 5.75 -19.93 16.98
C GLU A 812 4.64 -18.88 16.97
N ILE A 813 3.39 -19.32 16.81
CA ILE A 813 2.21 -18.45 16.87
C ILE A 813 2.08 -17.84 18.27
N LEU A 814 2.27 -18.64 19.33
CA LEU A 814 2.22 -18.14 20.71
C LEU A 814 3.33 -17.12 20.99
N ASN A 815 4.56 -17.39 20.54
CA ASN A 815 5.66 -16.43 20.69
C ASN A 815 5.37 -15.13 19.90
N PHE A 816 4.81 -15.22 18.70
CA PHE A 816 4.39 -14.06 17.91
C PHE A 816 3.31 -13.23 18.63
N LEU A 817 2.30 -13.90 19.17
CA LEU A 817 1.22 -13.27 19.93
C LEU A 817 1.74 -12.54 21.17
N GLN A 818 2.73 -13.09 21.88
CA GLN A 818 3.36 -12.42 23.02
C GLN A 818 4.07 -11.12 22.66
N LEU A 819 4.61 -11.00 21.44
CA LEU A 819 5.32 -9.81 20.96
C LEU A 819 4.36 -8.71 20.47
N ILE A 820 3.28 -9.09 19.79
CA ILE A 820 2.34 -8.13 19.19
C ILE A 820 1.18 -7.77 20.12
N LYS A 821 0.66 -8.74 20.88
CA LYS A 821 -0.49 -8.61 21.78
C LYS A 821 -1.72 -8.00 21.08
N PRO A 822 -2.23 -8.62 20.00
CA PRO A 822 -3.47 -8.17 19.34
C PRO A 822 -4.66 -8.29 20.30
N VAL A 823 -5.70 -7.48 20.09
CA VAL A 823 -6.91 -7.51 20.90
C VAL A 823 -8.10 -7.63 19.97
N PHE A 824 -8.64 -8.85 19.85
CA PHE A 824 -9.68 -9.16 18.87
C PHE A 824 -11.07 -8.76 19.36
N LYS A 825 -11.85 -8.08 18.50
CA LYS A 825 -13.28 -7.85 18.76
C LYS A 825 -14.11 -9.11 18.65
N TYR A 826 -13.74 -9.96 17.70
CA TYR A 826 -14.38 -11.24 17.44
C TYR A 826 -13.37 -12.11 16.68
N LEU A 827 -13.31 -13.39 17.03
CA LEU A 827 -12.36 -14.34 16.45
C LEU A 827 -13.08 -15.65 16.09
N ASP A 828 -12.97 -16.03 14.82
CA ASP A 828 -13.49 -17.27 14.29
C ASP A 828 -12.52 -18.42 14.53
N CYS A 829 -13.07 -19.59 14.85
CA CYS A 829 -12.30 -20.84 14.90
C CYS A 829 -13.22 -21.98 14.43
N ASN A 830 -13.15 -22.23 13.13
CA ASN A 830 -14.00 -23.22 12.44
C ASN A 830 -13.45 -24.64 12.52
N ASN A 831 -12.15 -24.78 12.76
CA ASN A 831 -11.45 -26.06 12.75
C ASN A 831 -11.18 -26.55 14.18
N GLN A 832 -11.54 -27.80 14.46
CA GLN A 832 -11.38 -28.39 15.79
C GLN A 832 -9.92 -28.50 16.24
N ASN A 833 -8.97 -28.57 15.29
CA ASN A 833 -7.53 -28.57 15.58
C ASN A 833 -7.00 -27.20 16.04
N ASP A 834 -7.80 -26.14 15.92
CA ASP A 834 -7.38 -24.76 16.13
C ASP A 834 -7.87 -24.22 17.49
N VAL A 835 -8.70 -25.00 18.18
CA VAL A 835 -9.29 -24.68 19.49
C VAL A 835 -8.21 -24.47 20.56
N SER A 836 -7.08 -25.17 20.47
CA SER A 836 -5.94 -24.96 21.40
C SER A 836 -5.38 -23.54 21.29
N ILE A 837 -5.09 -23.08 20.07
CA ILE A 837 -4.58 -21.73 19.79
C ILE A 837 -5.63 -20.67 20.18
N PHE A 838 -6.89 -20.90 19.82
CA PHE A 838 -8.00 -20.02 20.21
C PHE A 838 -8.07 -19.86 21.73
N ASN A 839 -8.01 -20.95 22.47
CA ASN A 839 -8.05 -20.92 23.94
C ASN A 839 -6.81 -20.26 24.55
N GLU A 840 -5.62 -20.42 23.97
CA GLU A 840 -4.43 -19.70 24.43
C GLU A 840 -4.51 -18.19 24.16
N ILE A 841 -5.06 -17.76 23.02
CA ILE A 841 -5.35 -16.33 22.75
C ILE A 841 -6.28 -15.78 23.84
N CYS A 842 -7.35 -16.51 24.15
CA CYS A 842 -8.33 -16.08 25.16
C CYS A 842 -7.76 -16.10 26.58
N ARG A 843 -6.97 -17.12 26.96
CA ARG A 843 -6.27 -17.20 28.26
C ARG A 843 -5.34 -16.01 28.51
N ASN A 844 -4.73 -15.46 27.46
CA ASN A 844 -3.85 -14.31 27.53
C ASN A 844 -4.60 -12.96 27.42
N GLU A 845 -5.93 -12.95 27.46
CA GLU A 845 -6.78 -11.73 27.41
C GLU A 845 -6.60 -10.90 26.13
N TYR A 846 -6.27 -11.55 25.01
CA TYR A 846 -6.10 -10.91 23.70
C TYR A 846 -7.44 -10.70 22.97
N PHE A 847 -8.50 -10.33 23.69
CA PHE A 847 -9.83 -10.11 23.14
C PHE A 847 -10.57 -8.99 23.86
N GLU A 848 -11.54 -8.34 23.19
CA GLU A 848 -12.43 -7.37 23.82
C GLU A 848 -13.57 -8.13 24.52
N PHE A 849 -13.86 -7.73 25.76
CA PHE A 849 -15.04 -8.21 26.49
C PHE A 849 -16.30 -7.65 25.83
N ASN A 850 -16.94 -8.46 24.98
CA ASN A 850 -18.22 -8.16 24.38
C ASN A 850 -19.03 -9.45 24.21
N GLU A 851 -20.35 -9.31 24.05
CA GLU A 851 -21.29 -10.41 23.88
C GLU A 851 -20.83 -11.44 22.85
N LYS A 852 -20.47 -11.00 21.64
CA LYS A 852 -20.16 -11.90 20.53
C LYS A 852 -18.94 -12.77 20.83
N MET A 853 -17.90 -12.17 21.41
CA MET A 853 -16.67 -12.90 21.73
C MET A 853 -16.87 -13.86 22.90
N ILE A 854 -17.55 -13.44 23.98
CA ILE A 854 -17.83 -14.31 25.12
C ILE A 854 -18.67 -15.51 24.69
N LEU A 855 -19.74 -15.28 23.93
CA LEU A 855 -20.59 -16.33 23.42
C LEU A 855 -19.80 -17.28 22.51
N GLN A 856 -18.92 -16.76 21.66
CA GLN A 856 -18.06 -17.56 20.80
C GLN A 856 -17.10 -18.45 21.60
N ILE A 857 -16.46 -17.92 22.66
CA ILE A 857 -15.59 -18.71 23.53
C ILE A 857 -16.36 -19.87 24.18
N ILE A 858 -17.57 -19.59 24.66
CA ILE A 858 -18.44 -20.61 25.26
C ILE A 858 -18.82 -21.65 24.21
N CYS A 859 -19.30 -21.26 23.02
CA CYS A 859 -19.73 -22.18 21.98
C CYS A 859 -18.61 -23.12 21.50
N ILE A 860 -17.39 -22.60 21.31
CA ILE A 860 -16.25 -23.39 20.80
C ILE A 860 -15.79 -24.44 21.82
N ASN A 861 -15.89 -24.14 23.12
CA ASN A 861 -15.48 -25.05 24.20
C ASN A 861 -16.58 -26.05 24.61
N ASN A 862 -17.70 -26.10 23.89
CA ASN A 862 -18.81 -26.99 24.18
C ASN A 862 -19.17 -27.90 22.99
N GLU A 863 -19.96 -28.93 23.28
CA GLU A 863 -20.44 -29.87 22.27
C GLU A 863 -21.39 -29.18 21.28
N VAL A 864 -21.25 -29.50 19.99
CA VAL A 864 -22.04 -28.89 18.89
C VAL A 864 -23.55 -28.93 19.15
N GLN A 865 -24.05 -30.00 19.78
CA GLN A 865 -25.47 -30.21 20.09
C GLN A 865 -26.02 -29.20 21.10
N LYS A 866 -25.17 -28.59 21.93
CA LYS A 866 -25.55 -27.62 22.97
C LYS A 866 -25.44 -26.17 22.50
N ILE A 867 -24.86 -25.92 21.32
CA ILE A 867 -24.59 -24.56 20.84
C ILE A 867 -25.88 -23.76 20.63
N ASP A 868 -26.88 -24.35 19.97
CA ASP A 868 -28.16 -23.67 19.73
C ASP A 868 -28.92 -23.44 21.04
N GLU A 869 -28.84 -24.38 21.98
CA GLU A 869 -29.38 -24.24 23.32
C GLU A 869 -28.72 -23.05 24.04
N ILE A 870 -27.39 -23.04 24.13
CA ILE A 870 -26.57 -21.97 24.75
C ILE A 870 -26.93 -20.60 24.18
N LYS A 871 -27.01 -20.45 22.85
CA LYS A 871 -27.34 -19.18 22.20
C LYS A 871 -28.74 -18.68 22.55
N ASN A 872 -29.72 -19.58 22.65
CA ASN A 872 -31.09 -19.21 22.99
C ASN A 872 -31.24 -18.81 24.47
N ILE A 873 -30.47 -19.43 25.37
CA ILE A 873 -30.58 -19.15 26.82
C ILE A 873 -29.68 -18.00 27.28
N PHE A 874 -28.61 -17.66 26.54
CA PHE A 874 -27.61 -16.65 26.94
C PHE A 874 -28.24 -15.31 27.29
N ALA A 875 -29.14 -14.79 26.44
CA ALA A 875 -29.79 -13.50 26.69
C ALA A 875 -30.64 -13.45 27.96
N SER A 876 -31.24 -14.58 28.35
CA SER A 876 -32.07 -14.71 29.56
C SER A 876 -31.25 -14.98 30.82
N LYS A 877 -30.08 -15.63 30.68
CA LYS A 877 -29.20 -16.06 31.79
C LYS A 877 -27.71 -15.86 31.49
N PRO A 878 -27.21 -14.63 31.23
CA PRO A 878 -25.84 -14.45 30.72
C PRO A 878 -24.77 -14.96 31.68
N TYR A 879 -24.96 -14.71 32.98
CA TYR A 879 -24.01 -15.15 34.00
C TYR A 879 -24.17 -16.63 34.33
N GLY A 880 -25.40 -17.18 34.30
CA GLY A 880 -25.59 -18.61 34.48
C GLY A 880 -24.98 -19.45 33.38
N VAL A 881 -25.16 -19.03 32.13
CA VAL A 881 -24.54 -19.69 30.98
C VAL A 881 -23.01 -19.62 31.07
N LEU A 882 -22.47 -18.50 31.55
CA LEU A 882 -21.04 -18.38 31.82
C LEU A 882 -20.58 -19.38 32.90
N GLN A 883 -21.30 -19.49 34.02
CA GLN A 883 -20.94 -20.41 35.10
C GLN A 883 -21.07 -21.89 34.69
N ASP A 884 -22.05 -22.23 33.88
CA ASP A 884 -22.36 -23.61 33.51
C ASP A 884 -21.49 -24.11 32.34
N PHE A 885 -21.25 -23.26 31.33
CA PHE A 885 -20.66 -23.68 30.05
C PHE A 885 -19.31 -23.05 29.72
N ALA A 886 -18.90 -21.96 30.37
CA ALA A 886 -17.61 -21.35 30.06
C ALA A 886 -16.42 -22.22 30.51
N PRO A 887 -15.27 -22.14 29.84
CA PRO A 887 -14.03 -22.73 30.34
C PRO A 887 -13.53 -22.00 31.60
N ASP A 888 -12.78 -22.70 32.47
CA ASP A 888 -12.34 -22.18 33.78
C ASP A 888 -11.52 -20.89 33.70
N TYR A 889 -10.73 -20.73 32.63
CA TYR A 889 -9.95 -19.50 32.43
C TYR A 889 -10.87 -18.28 32.23
N LEU A 890 -11.97 -18.44 31.49
CA LEU A 890 -12.90 -17.35 31.21
C LEU A 890 -13.68 -16.99 32.48
N LYS A 891 -14.09 -17.99 33.28
CA LYS A 891 -14.71 -17.76 34.58
C LYS A 891 -13.80 -16.93 35.48
N THR A 892 -12.52 -17.30 35.57
CA THR A 892 -11.53 -16.58 36.37
C THR A 892 -11.33 -15.14 35.90
N GLN A 893 -11.23 -14.92 34.57
CA GLN A 893 -11.07 -13.58 33.99
C GLN A 893 -12.28 -12.69 34.25
N VAL A 894 -13.48 -13.25 34.15
CA VAL A 894 -14.74 -12.53 34.42
C VAL A 894 -14.87 -12.22 35.91
N ASP A 895 -14.52 -13.15 36.80
CA ASP A 895 -14.54 -12.92 38.24
C ASP A 895 -13.57 -11.78 38.64
N GLN A 896 -12.41 -11.65 37.98
CA GLN A 896 -11.44 -10.58 38.20
C GLN A 896 -11.90 -9.20 37.67
N SER A 897 -12.79 -9.18 36.68
CA SER A 897 -13.25 -7.95 36.00
C SER A 897 -14.78 -7.92 35.87
N ILE A 898 -15.49 -8.28 36.95
CA ILE A 898 -16.93 -8.53 36.92
C ILE A 898 -17.74 -7.30 36.50
N SER A 899 -17.33 -6.10 36.89
CA SER A 899 -17.99 -4.85 36.51
C SER A 899 -17.89 -4.59 35.01
N HIS A 900 -16.73 -4.85 34.39
CA HIS A 900 -16.56 -4.71 32.94
C HIS A 900 -17.38 -5.76 32.17
N PHE A 901 -17.45 -7.00 32.67
CA PHE A 901 -18.37 -8.00 32.10
C PHE A 901 -19.83 -7.56 32.23
N PHE A 902 -20.19 -6.96 33.35
CA PHE A 902 -21.56 -6.50 33.59
C PHE A 902 -21.99 -5.44 32.57
N GLU A 903 -21.15 -4.42 32.36
CA GLU A 903 -21.42 -3.32 31.44
C GLU A 903 -21.44 -3.77 29.96
N GLU A 904 -20.37 -4.42 29.50
CA GLU A 904 -20.14 -4.67 28.06
C GLU A 904 -20.76 -5.98 27.56
N VAL A 905 -21.22 -6.84 28.46
CA VAL A 905 -21.78 -8.17 28.11
C VAL A 905 -23.13 -8.40 28.76
N TYR A 906 -23.23 -8.31 30.09
CA TYR A 906 -24.45 -8.69 30.80
C TYR A 906 -25.63 -7.76 30.45
N ILE A 907 -25.42 -6.43 30.52
CA ILE A 907 -26.46 -5.46 30.17
C ILE A 907 -26.76 -5.53 28.67
N SER A 908 -25.73 -5.54 27.80
CA SER A 908 -25.92 -5.47 26.35
C SER A 908 -26.65 -6.68 25.76
N SER A 909 -26.44 -7.87 26.33
CA SER A 909 -27.03 -9.13 25.84
C SER A 909 -28.38 -9.46 26.47
N SER A 910 -28.84 -8.66 27.43
CA SER A 910 -29.99 -9.01 28.26
C SER A 910 -31.34 -8.85 27.55
N GLU A 911 -32.09 -9.95 27.45
CA GLU A 911 -33.49 -9.96 27.02
C GLU A 911 -34.29 -10.94 27.91
N ASN A 912 -35.39 -10.47 28.52
CA ASN A 912 -36.23 -11.26 29.44
C ASN A 912 -35.42 -11.99 30.53
N LEU A 913 -34.63 -11.23 31.31
CA LEU A 913 -33.71 -11.77 32.31
C LEU A 913 -34.43 -12.59 33.38
N SER A 914 -34.00 -13.83 33.54
CA SER A 914 -34.49 -14.73 34.59
C SER A 914 -33.33 -15.61 35.04
N GLU A 915 -32.39 -15.02 35.77
CA GLU A 915 -31.17 -15.72 36.18
C GLU A 915 -31.46 -16.82 37.21
N ASN A 916 -30.58 -17.80 37.37
CA ASN A 916 -30.75 -18.78 38.45
C ASN A 916 -30.58 -18.09 39.82
N SER A 917 -31.38 -18.49 40.82
CA SER A 917 -31.37 -17.90 42.18
C SER A 917 -29.95 -17.79 42.76
N ASP A 918 -29.18 -18.88 42.72
CA ASP A 918 -27.80 -18.90 43.23
C ASP A 918 -26.87 -17.93 42.50
N ASN A 919 -27.04 -17.79 41.18
CA ASN A 919 -26.21 -16.94 40.33
C ASN A 919 -26.54 -15.45 40.54
N PHE A 920 -27.82 -15.13 40.70
CA PHE A 920 -28.27 -13.79 41.09
C PHE A 920 -27.73 -13.40 42.48
N ILE A 921 -27.80 -14.31 43.46
CA ILE A 921 -27.24 -14.10 44.80
C ILE A 921 -25.72 -13.89 44.72
N LYS A 922 -25.00 -14.69 43.92
CA LYS A 922 -23.56 -14.53 43.71
C LYS A 922 -23.20 -13.15 43.14
N LEU A 923 -23.95 -12.67 42.14
CA LEU A 923 -23.72 -11.34 41.53
C LEU A 923 -23.97 -10.21 42.53
N ILE A 924 -25.09 -10.23 43.26
CA ILE A 924 -25.40 -9.18 44.24
C ILE A 924 -24.39 -9.16 45.39
N ASN A 925 -23.91 -10.33 45.81
CA ASN A 925 -22.92 -10.46 46.88
C ASN A 925 -21.48 -10.22 46.44
N ASN A 926 -21.21 -10.09 45.13
CA ASN A 926 -19.87 -9.84 44.64
C ASN A 926 -19.42 -8.43 45.08
N GLU A 927 -18.30 -8.32 45.78
CA GLU A 927 -17.82 -7.05 46.32
C GLU A 927 -17.30 -6.09 45.24
N ASP A 928 -16.80 -6.63 44.14
CA ASP A 928 -16.20 -5.88 43.03
C ASP A 928 -17.24 -5.33 42.04
N LEU A 929 -18.52 -5.73 42.18
CA LEU A 929 -19.63 -5.19 41.40
C LEU A 929 -20.20 -3.93 42.07
N ASP A 930 -20.28 -2.84 41.31
CA ASP A 930 -20.78 -1.56 41.79
C ASP A 930 -22.24 -1.60 42.26
N ASN A 931 -22.56 -0.74 43.22
CA ASN A 931 -23.92 -0.69 43.80
C ASN A 931 -24.97 -0.30 42.76
N SER A 932 -24.65 0.56 41.79
CA SER A 932 -25.56 0.92 40.67
C SER A 932 -25.90 -0.29 39.79
N HIS A 933 -24.92 -1.14 39.50
CA HIS A 933 -25.14 -2.38 38.74
C HIS A 933 -26.00 -3.39 39.51
N LYS A 934 -25.83 -3.46 40.83
CA LYS A 934 -26.68 -4.30 41.70
C LYS A 934 -28.12 -3.81 41.73
N GLU A 935 -28.33 -2.50 41.82
CA GLU A 935 -29.66 -1.90 41.74
C GLU A 935 -30.32 -2.20 40.38
N TRP A 936 -29.59 -2.01 39.28
CA TRP A 936 -30.07 -2.35 37.93
C TRP A 936 -30.44 -3.84 37.81
N LEU A 937 -29.63 -4.74 38.38
CA LEU A 937 -29.89 -6.19 38.37
C LEU A 937 -31.21 -6.53 39.09
N ILE A 938 -31.49 -5.88 40.22
CA ILE A 938 -32.72 -6.08 41.00
C ILE A 938 -33.95 -5.57 40.21
N GLU A 939 -33.80 -4.47 39.47
CA GLU A 939 -34.90 -3.89 38.70
C GLU A 939 -35.26 -4.69 37.45
N ASN A 940 -34.27 -5.25 36.75
CA ASN A 940 -34.45 -5.80 35.40
C ASN A 940 -34.50 -7.33 35.34
N ASN A 941 -34.26 -8.06 36.44
CA ASN A 941 -34.26 -9.52 36.48
C ASN A 941 -35.51 -10.09 37.17
N GLU A 942 -36.17 -11.10 36.61
CA GLU A 942 -37.41 -11.70 37.13
C GLU A 942 -37.22 -12.73 38.25
N VAL A 943 -35.98 -13.11 38.58
CA VAL A 943 -35.69 -14.17 39.56
C VAL A 943 -36.26 -13.90 40.96
N GLN A 944 -36.71 -14.96 41.62
CA GLN A 944 -37.04 -14.97 43.04
C GLN A 944 -36.02 -15.81 43.82
N ILE A 945 -35.40 -15.19 44.82
CA ILE A 945 -34.52 -15.88 45.79
C ILE A 945 -35.34 -16.47 46.94
N ASP A 946 -34.84 -17.53 47.57
CA ASP A 946 -35.58 -18.17 48.66
C ASP A 946 -35.63 -17.29 49.92
N LEU A 947 -34.49 -16.72 50.32
CA LEU A 947 -34.39 -15.90 51.53
C LEU A 947 -33.56 -14.64 51.32
N ILE A 948 -34.00 -13.56 51.93
CA ILE A 948 -33.33 -12.25 51.84
C ILE A 948 -31.98 -12.22 52.57
N SER A 949 -31.83 -13.05 53.61
CA SER A 949 -30.62 -13.20 54.42
C SER A 949 -29.42 -13.70 53.59
N TYR A 950 -29.68 -14.35 52.44
CA TYR A 950 -28.63 -14.73 51.49
C TYR A 950 -27.95 -13.53 50.85
N ILE A 951 -28.54 -12.34 50.90
CA ILE A 951 -27.93 -11.09 50.46
C ILE A 951 -27.15 -10.46 51.62
N ARG A 952 -25.81 -10.41 51.50
CA ARG A 952 -24.90 -9.96 52.57
C ARG A 952 -25.06 -8.49 52.93
N LYS A 953 -25.34 -7.63 51.94
CA LYS A 953 -25.46 -6.17 52.13
C LYS A 953 -26.94 -5.79 52.28
N ALA A 954 -27.35 -5.53 53.52
CA ALA A 954 -28.74 -5.23 53.87
C ALA A 954 -29.36 -3.99 53.18
N GLN A 955 -28.53 -3.07 52.68
CA GLN A 955 -29.03 -1.91 51.89
C GLN A 955 -29.87 -2.32 50.67
N PHE A 956 -29.64 -3.51 50.10
CA PHE A 956 -30.38 -4.02 48.94
C PHE A 956 -31.65 -4.79 49.32
N TRP A 957 -31.90 -5.03 50.61
CA TRP A 957 -33.08 -5.78 51.05
C TRP A 957 -34.38 -5.05 50.73
N LYS A 958 -34.40 -3.73 50.95
CA LYS A 958 -35.55 -2.87 50.65
C LYS A 958 -35.96 -2.92 49.16
N PRO A 959 -35.08 -2.66 48.17
CA PRO A 959 -35.45 -2.75 46.76
C PRO A 959 -35.82 -4.17 46.31
N ILE A 960 -35.18 -5.20 46.87
CA ILE A 960 -35.49 -6.62 46.57
C ILE A 960 -36.92 -6.98 46.98
N LEU A 961 -37.33 -6.60 48.20
CA LEU A 961 -38.71 -6.83 48.66
C LEU A 961 -39.71 -6.00 47.88
N ALA A 962 -39.41 -4.72 47.62
CA ALA A 962 -40.29 -3.82 46.88
C ALA A 962 -40.58 -4.31 45.44
N LYS A 963 -39.69 -5.12 44.86
CA LYS A 963 -39.83 -5.71 43.52
C LYS A 963 -40.28 -7.18 43.54
N ASN A 964 -40.71 -7.69 44.69
CA ASN A 964 -41.16 -9.06 44.91
C ASN A 964 -40.15 -10.14 44.42
N LYS A 965 -38.85 -9.88 44.66
CA LYS A 965 -37.73 -10.76 44.23
C LYS A 965 -37.32 -11.79 45.28
N VAL A 966 -38.06 -11.88 46.39
CA VAL A 966 -37.89 -12.92 47.41
C VAL A 966 -39.17 -13.73 47.41
N LYS A 967 -39.07 -15.07 47.50
CA LYS A 967 -40.24 -15.92 47.65
C LYS A 967 -40.95 -15.58 48.96
N PRO A 968 -42.29 -15.65 49.00
CA PRO A 968 -43.04 -15.34 50.22
C PRO A 968 -42.54 -16.16 51.40
N SER A 969 -41.91 -15.50 52.37
CA SER A 969 -41.31 -16.09 53.57
C SER A 969 -41.38 -15.10 54.72
N TRP A 970 -41.86 -15.56 55.88
CA TRP A 970 -41.87 -14.77 57.10
C TRP A 970 -40.45 -14.51 57.63
N ASP A 971 -39.53 -15.47 57.52
CA ASP A 971 -38.11 -15.30 57.92
C ASP A 971 -37.45 -14.10 57.23
N SER A 972 -37.75 -13.91 55.94
CA SER A 972 -37.22 -12.78 55.17
C SER A 972 -37.79 -11.44 55.64
N LEU A 973 -39.07 -11.41 56.00
CA LEU A 973 -39.72 -10.21 56.52
C LEU A 973 -39.24 -9.87 57.94
N ILE A 974 -39.04 -10.87 58.80
CA ILE A 974 -38.47 -10.71 60.15
C ILE A 974 -37.04 -10.17 60.05
N SER A 975 -36.21 -10.73 59.15
CA SER A 975 -34.85 -10.26 58.90
C SER A 975 -34.84 -8.79 58.47
N TYR A 976 -35.70 -8.41 57.52
CA TYR A 976 -35.81 -7.02 57.07
C TYR A 976 -36.34 -6.08 58.15
N PHE A 977 -37.34 -6.52 58.92
CA PHE A 977 -37.88 -5.77 60.06
C PHE A 977 -36.81 -5.48 61.11
N GLN A 978 -35.99 -6.49 61.45
CA GLN A 978 -34.88 -6.32 62.37
C GLN A 978 -33.84 -5.31 61.86
N TYR A 979 -33.55 -5.33 60.55
CA TYR A 979 -32.67 -4.34 59.92
C TYR A 979 -33.29 -2.94 59.89
N ASN A 980 -34.60 -2.83 59.68
CA ASN A 980 -35.35 -1.58 59.59
C ASN A 980 -35.79 -1.07 60.97
N ASP A 981 -34.88 -1.10 61.95
CA ASP A 981 -35.07 -0.63 63.34
C ASP A 981 -36.36 -1.15 64.02
N CYS A 982 -36.80 -2.36 63.68
CA CYS A 982 -38.05 -2.97 64.17
C CYS A 982 -39.29 -2.10 63.86
N THR A 983 -39.31 -1.50 62.66
CA THR A 983 -40.44 -0.69 62.17
C THR A 983 -41.05 -1.28 60.90
N LEU A 984 -42.38 -1.19 60.81
CA LEU A 984 -43.12 -1.55 59.61
C LEU A 984 -43.12 -0.38 58.63
N ASP A 985 -42.69 -0.63 57.40
CA ASP A 985 -42.69 0.35 56.32
C ASP A 985 -43.66 -0.06 55.19
N GLU A 986 -43.80 0.83 54.21
CA GLU A 986 -44.66 0.61 53.04
C GLU A 986 -44.25 -0.63 52.23
N VAL A 987 -42.97 -1.02 52.26
CA VAL A 987 -42.47 -2.19 51.54
C VAL A 987 -43.01 -3.47 52.16
N ILE A 988 -42.98 -3.60 53.49
CA ILE A 988 -43.59 -4.75 54.18
C ILE A 988 -45.10 -4.78 53.93
N PHE A 989 -45.78 -3.63 54.02
CA PHE A 989 -47.22 -3.56 53.78
C PHE A 989 -47.60 -4.04 52.38
N ASN A 990 -46.93 -3.54 51.34
CA ASN A 990 -47.21 -3.91 49.96
C ASN A 990 -46.87 -5.38 49.69
N TYR A 991 -45.71 -5.85 50.17
CA TYR A 991 -45.27 -7.22 49.95
C TYR A 991 -46.21 -8.25 50.57
N ILE A 992 -46.68 -8.03 51.81
CA ILE A 992 -47.65 -8.93 52.46
C ILE A 992 -49.00 -8.84 51.77
N ASN A 993 -49.46 -7.65 51.37
CA ASN A 993 -50.73 -7.50 50.65
C ASN A 993 -50.72 -8.24 49.31
N GLU A 994 -49.61 -8.24 48.57
CA GLU A 994 -49.48 -8.97 47.31
C GLU A 994 -49.37 -10.48 47.51
N ASN A 995 -48.62 -10.94 48.52
CA ASN A 995 -48.29 -12.35 48.72
C ASN A 995 -49.11 -13.05 49.83
N ASN A 996 -50.22 -12.45 50.27
CA ASN A 996 -51.01 -12.88 51.43
C ASN A 996 -51.41 -14.37 51.40
N VAL A 997 -51.72 -14.92 50.22
CA VAL A 997 -52.18 -16.31 50.07
C VAL A 997 -51.07 -17.30 50.43
N LEU A 998 -49.86 -17.08 49.92
CA LEU A 998 -48.72 -17.97 50.15
C LEU A 998 -48.15 -17.81 51.56
N LEU A 999 -48.22 -16.61 52.12
CA LEU A 999 -47.79 -16.33 53.51
C LEU A 999 -48.76 -16.93 54.54
N LYS A 1000 -50.06 -17.00 54.24
CA LYS A 1000 -51.08 -17.62 55.11
C LYS A 1000 -50.82 -19.11 55.36
N GLU A 1001 -50.16 -19.80 54.43
CA GLU A 1001 -49.84 -21.23 54.54
C GLU A 1001 -48.62 -21.51 55.42
N GLN A 1002 -47.93 -20.46 55.89
CA GLN A 1002 -46.70 -20.53 56.69
C GLN A 1002 -46.95 -19.99 58.10
N GLU A 1003 -46.23 -20.52 59.09
CA GLU A 1003 -46.21 -19.98 60.45
C GLU A 1003 -45.18 -18.85 60.55
N ILE A 1004 -45.49 -17.76 61.26
CA ILE A 1004 -44.57 -16.64 61.54
C ILE A 1004 -43.54 -17.13 62.56
N SER A 1005 -42.54 -17.86 62.07
CA SER A 1005 -41.46 -18.42 62.88
C SER A 1005 -40.12 -18.12 62.21
N ASP A 1006 -39.11 -17.78 63.01
CA ASP A 1006 -37.73 -17.66 62.54
C ASP A 1006 -37.07 -19.04 62.60
N THR A 1007 -37.11 -19.76 61.49
CA THR A 1007 -36.62 -21.14 61.40
C THR A 1007 -35.13 -21.24 61.06
N GLU A 1008 -34.55 -20.20 60.47
CA GLU A 1008 -33.17 -20.24 59.94
C GLU A 1008 -32.13 -19.53 60.81
N SER A 1009 -32.51 -18.60 61.70
CA SER A 1009 -31.54 -18.00 62.61
C SER A 1009 -31.24 -18.98 63.77
N ASN A 1010 -30.04 -19.57 63.74
CA ASN A 1010 -29.58 -20.59 64.70
C ASN A 1010 -29.32 -20.05 66.14
N LYS A 1011 -30.09 -19.06 66.62
CA LYS A 1011 -30.10 -18.60 68.01
C LYS A 1011 -31.49 -18.12 68.40
N SER A 1012 -31.99 -18.66 69.51
CA SER A 1012 -33.18 -18.20 70.22
C SER A 1012 -33.29 -16.66 70.30
N MET A 1013 -34.07 -16.04 69.41
CA MET A 1013 -34.68 -14.73 69.64
C MET A 1013 -36.20 -14.81 69.44
N PRO A 1014 -36.95 -15.51 70.31
CA PRO A 1014 -38.41 -15.41 70.35
C PRO A 1014 -38.90 -13.95 70.46
N ASP A 1015 -38.06 -13.08 71.01
CA ASP A 1015 -38.38 -11.68 71.28
C ASP A 1015 -38.64 -10.88 69.98
N ILE A 1016 -37.83 -11.04 68.92
CA ILE A 1016 -38.01 -10.27 67.68
C ILE A 1016 -39.22 -10.74 66.87
N THR A 1017 -39.47 -12.05 66.82
CA THR A 1017 -40.65 -12.63 66.18
C THR A 1017 -41.92 -12.12 66.85
N LYS A 1018 -41.92 -12.09 68.19
CA LYS A 1018 -43.03 -11.55 68.97
C LYS A 1018 -43.22 -10.04 68.78
N GLU A 1019 -42.14 -9.26 68.75
CA GLU A 1019 -42.20 -7.82 68.44
C GLU A 1019 -42.75 -7.57 67.03
N PHE A 1020 -42.32 -8.37 66.05
CA PHE A 1020 -42.79 -8.29 64.67
C PHE A 1020 -44.29 -8.62 64.56
N GLU A 1021 -44.73 -9.73 65.15
CA GLU A 1021 -46.15 -10.12 65.17
C GLU A 1021 -47.02 -9.06 65.84
N VAL A 1022 -46.61 -8.52 66.99
CA VAL A 1022 -47.33 -7.44 67.67
C VAL A 1022 -47.44 -6.23 66.74
N ALA A 1023 -46.34 -5.81 66.12
CA ALA A 1023 -46.35 -4.68 65.19
C ALA A 1023 -47.31 -4.92 64.01
N LEU A 1024 -47.35 -6.14 63.45
CA LEU A 1024 -48.25 -6.50 62.36
C LEU A 1024 -49.72 -6.47 62.80
N LEU A 1025 -50.02 -7.05 63.97
CA LEU A 1025 -51.36 -7.15 64.53
C LEU A 1025 -51.89 -5.81 65.06
N GLU A 1026 -51.04 -4.85 65.43
CA GLU A 1026 -51.46 -3.51 65.85
C GLU A 1026 -51.59 -2.52 64.68
N SER A 1027 -51.21 -2.92 63.46
CA SER A 1027 -51.19 -2.07 62.27
C SER A 1027 -52.52 -2.08 61.49
N ASP A 1028 -53.06 -0.89 61.24
CA ASP A 1028 -54.27 -0.73 60.42
C ASP A 1028 -53.99 -0.62 58.92
N SER A 1029 -52.73 -0.71 58.46
CA SER A 1029 -52.38 -0.49 57.04
C SER A 1029 -52.64 -1.68 56.11
N PHE A 1030 -52.88 -2.88 56.64
CA PHE A 1030 -53.11 -4.10 55.84
C PHE A 1030 -54.54 -4.19 55.29
N SER A 1031 -54.72 -4.77 54.10
CA SER A 1031 -56.03 -5.18 53.59
C SER A 1031 -56.65 -6.26 54.48
N GLU A 1032 -57.98 -6.42 54.43
CA GLU A 1032 -58.68 -7.43 55.26
C GLU A 1032 -58.16 -8.85 55.00
N ILE A 1033 -57.85 -9.19 53.74
CA ILE A 1033 -57.32 -10.51 53.34
C ILE A 1033 -55.91 -10.73 53.89
N ALA A 1034 -55.04 -9.73 53.78
CA ALA A 1034 -53.68 -9.80 54.31
C ALA A 1034 -53.67 -9.86 55.84
N TYR A 1035 -54.57 -9.10 56.48
CA TYR A 1035 -54.69 -9.09 57.93
C TYR A 1035 -55.23 -10.41 58.48
N GLU A 1036 -56.16 -11.05 57.76
CA GLU A 1036 -56.61 -12.42 58.06
C GLU A 1036 -55.46 -13.42 57.90
N ALA A 1037 -54.65 -13.30 56.85
CA ALA A 1037 -53.47 -14.15 56.64
C ALA A 1037 -52.46 -14.02 57.79
N ILE A 1038 -52.12 -12.79 58.20
CA ILE A 1038 -51.25 -12.52 59.37
C ILE A 1038 -51.85 -13.14 60.63
N SER A 1039 -53.15 -12.92 60.86
CA SER A 1039 -53.84 -13.43 62.04
C SER A 1039 -53.80 -14.95 62.10
N ILE A 1040 -53.87 -15.64 60.96
CA ILE A 1040 -53.82 -17.11 60.89
C ILE A 1040 -52.39 -17.64 61.02
N ALA A 1041 -51.43 -16.96 60.41
CA ALA A 1041 -50.02 -17.36 60.38
C ALA A 1041 -49.30 -17.17 61.72
N ARG A 1042 -49.85 -16.38 62.65
CA ARG A 1042 -49.23 -16.07 63.95
C ARG A 1042 -48.79 -17.32 64.71
N MET A 1043 -47.69 -17.19 65.45
CA MET A 1043 -47.18 -18.20 66.37
C MET A 1043 -47.73 -18.01 67.79
N PHE A 1044 -47.99 -16.77 68.22
CA PHE A 1044 -48.40 -16.46 69.60
C PHE A 1044 -49.85 -16.00 69.72
N ASP A 1045 -50.48 -16.38 70.83
CA ASP A 1045 -51.72 -15.76 71.30
C ASP A 1045 -51.40 -14.66 72.33
N TYR A 1046 -52.11 -13.55 72.25
CA TYR A 1046 -51.72 -12.33 72.95
C TYR A 1046 -52.60 -12.06 74.19
N PRO A 1047 -52.01 -12.01 75.40
CA PRO A 1047 -52.74 -11.64 76.62
C PRO A 1047 -53.07 -10.15 76.68
N SER A 1048 -52.40 -9.35 75.85
CA SER A 1048 -52.64 -7.92 75.69
C SER A 1048 -52.15 -7.48 74.32
N LEU A 1049 -53.00 -6.79 73.56
CA LEU A 1049 -52.67 -6.18 72.27
C LEU A 1049 -53.29 -4.78 72.20
N ASN A 1050 -52.59 -3.77 71.68
CA ASN A 1050 -53.14 -2.42 71.54
C ASN A 1050 -54.12 -2.36 70.36
N LEU A 1051 -55.42 -2.19 70.66
CA LEU A 1051 -56.47 -2.15 69.65
C LEU A 1051 -56.85 -0.71 69.23
N SER A 1052 -56.29 0.32 69.85
CA SER A 1052 -56.78 1.71 69.73
C SER A 1052 -56.74 2.24 68.29
N SER A 1053 -55.68 1.91 67.53
CA SER A 1053 -55.44 2.31 66.14
C SER A 1053 -56.21 1.50 65.10
N LEU A 1054 -56.74 0.32 65.44
CA LEU A 1054 -57.33 -0.60 64.47
C LEU A 1054 -58.75 -0.21 64.04
N SER A 1055 -59.05 -0.43 62.75
CA SER A 1055 -60.39 -0.27 62.20
C SER A 1055 -61.37 -1.33 62.71
N ASN A 1056 -62.65 -0.98 62.71
CA ASN A 1056 -63.71 -1.86 63.23
C ASN A 1056 -63.89 -3.17 62.44
N SER A 1057 -63.41 -3.26 61.20
CA SER A 1057 -63.51 -4.50 60.42
C SER A 1057 -62.45 -5.56 60.78
N LYS A 1058 -61.34 -5.15 61.41
CA LYS A 1058 -60.24 -6.06 61.80
C LYS A 1058 -60.43 -6.70 63.17
N ILE A 1059 -61.13 -6.03 64.08
CA ILE A 1059 -61.39 -6.54 65.44
C ILE A 1059 -62.13 -7.89 65.42
N PRO A 1060 -63.19 -8.08 64.60
CA PRO A 1060 -63.83 -9.39 64.45
C PRO A 1060 -62.89 -10.49 63.96
N ILE A 1061 -61.91 -10.17 63.11
CA ILE A 1061 -60.93 -11.15 62.60
C ILE A 1061 -60.04 -11.63 63.76
N LEU A 1062 -59.52 -10.71 64.57
CA LEU A 1062 -58.70 -11.06 65.74
C LEU A 1062 -59.44 -11.95 66.74
N ILE A 1063 -60.73 -11.69 66.95
CA ILE A 1063 -61.59 -12.52 67.79
C ILE A 1063 -61.78 -13.86 67.11
N ASN A 1064 -62.34 -13.93 65.90
CA ASN A 1064 -62.68 -15.18 65.22
C ASN A 1064 -61.51 -16.17 65.09
N VAL A 1065 -60.28 -15.70 64.88
CA VAL A 1065 -59.08 -16.56 64.76
C VAL A 1065 -58.42 -16.84 66.13
N LYS A 1066 -58.98 -16.35 67.24
CA LYS A 1066 -58.52 -16.54 68.63
C LYS A 1066 -57.18 -15.87 68.96
N VAL A 1067 -56.88 -14.73 68.34
CA VAL A 1067 -55.62 -14.00 68.58
C VAL A 1067 -55.58 -13.41 70.00
N LEU A 1068 -56.72 -12.87 70.46
CA LEU A 1068 -56.84 -12.24 71.77
C LEU A 1068 -57.19 -13.27 72.82
N LEU A 1069 -56.33 -13.46 73.83
CA LEU A 1069 -56.66 -14.29 74.98
C LEU A 1069 -57.71 -13.61 75.86
N LEU A 1070 -58.51 -14.42 76.56
CA LEU A 1070 -59.48 -13.95 77.54
C LEU A 1070 -58.76 -13.43 78.80
N THR A 1071 -58.41 -12.15 78.81
CA THR A 1071 -57.74 -11.45 79.91
C THR A 1071 -58.46 -10.15 80.26
N PRO A 1072 -58.32 -9.65 81.50
CA PRO A 1072 -58.90 -8.36 81.88
C PRO A 1072 -58.42 -7.21 80.98
N GLU A 1073 -57.16 -7.23 80.56
CA GLU A 1073 -56.56 -6.16 79.75
C GLU A 1073 -57.13 -6.12 78.31
N ASN A 1074 -57.30 -7.27 77.66
CA ASN A 1074 -57.95 -7.33 76.34
C ASN A 1074 -59.43 -6.95 76.43
N ILE A 1075 -60.12 -7.32 77.51
CA ILE A 1075 -61.52 -6.93 77.74
C ILE A 1075 -61.63 -5.40 77.86
N GLU A 1076 -60.80 -4.74 78.67
CA GLU A 1076 -60.82 -3.27 78.77
C GLU A 1076 -60.54 -2.60 77.43
N LYS A 1077 -59.55 -3.10 76.67
CA LYS A 1077 -59.23 -2.54 75.35
C LYS A 1077 -60.35 -2.74 74.33
N LEU A 1078 -61.04 -3.88 74.35
CA LEU A 1078 -62.23 -4.12 73.52
C LEU A 1078 -63.41 -3.25 73.95
N ARG A 1079 -63.59 -3.02 75.25
CA ARG A 1079 -64.64 -2.16 75.82
C ARG A 1079 -64.54 -0.73 75.28
N HIS A 1080 -63.32 -0.21 75.13
CA HIS A 1080 -63.09 1.10 74.50
C HIS A 1080 -63.51 1.16 73.02
N LYS A 1081 -63.61 0.03 72.32
CA LYS A 1081 -64.06 -0.05 70.91
C LYS A 1081 -65.56 -0.31 70.80
N SER A 1082 -66.02 -1.41 71.39
CA SER A 1082 -67.43 -1.76 71.45
C SER A 1082 -67.65 -2.86 72.49
N ILE A 1083 -68.70 -2.69 73.30
CA ILE A 1083 -69.14 -3.67 74.28
C ILE A 1083 -69.59 -5.00 73.62
N ASN A 1084 -70.00 -4.96 72.35
CA ASN A 1084 -70.36 -6.16 71.60
C ASN A 1084 -69.15 -7.06 71.35
N TYR A 1085 -67.96 -6.48 71.10
CA TYR A 1085 -66.74 -7.27 70.89
C TYR A 1085 -66.28 -7.99 72.15
N VAL A 1086 -66.56 -7.43 73.33
CA VAL A 1086 -66.34 -8.12 74.61
C VAL A 1086 -67.24 -9.36 74.69
N SER A 1087 -68.50 -9.24 74.31
CA SER A 1087 -69.43 -10.38 74.22
C SER A 1087 -68.95 -11.42 73.19
N ASP A 1088 -68.50 -11.00 72.01
CA ASP A 1088 -68.01 -11.90 70.95
C ASP A 1088 -66.77 -12.70 71.41
N LEU A 1089 -65.83 -12.05 72.11
CA LEU A 1089 -64.67 -12.73 72.69
C LEU A 1089 -65.10 -13.76 73.74
N LEU A 1090 -66.04 -13.39 74.63
CA LEU A 1090 -66.53 -14.28 75.67
C LEU A 1090 -67.28 -15.49 75.10
N ILE A 1091 -68.09 -15.31 74.05
CA ILE A 1091 -68.76 -16.41 73.34
C ILE A 1091 -67.75 -17.46 72.87
N GLN A 1092 -66.58 -17.02 72.43
CA GLN A 1092 -65.61 -17.89 71.82
C GLN A 1092 -64.73 -18.68 72.81
N TYR A 1093 -64.56 -18.16 74.04
CA TYR A 1093 -63.70 -18.74 75.07
C TYR A 1093 -64.47 -19.40 76.22
N LEU A 1094 -65.73 -19.04 76.47
CA LEU A 1094 -66.49 -19.59 77.60
C LEU A 1094 -66.82 -21.07 77.39
N SER A 1095 -66.42 -21.89 78.36
CA SER A 1095 -66.78 -23.30 78.38
C SER A 1095 -68.24 -23.53 78.77
N LEU A 1096 -68.70 -24.77 78.65
CA LEU A 1096 -70.03 -25.20 79.11
C LEU A 1096 -70.26 -24.90 80.60
N GLU A 1097 -69.19 -24.85 81.40
CA GLU A 1097 -69.24 -24.61 82.85
C GLU A 1097 -69.03 -23.12 83.21
N CYS A 1098 -68.64 -22.27 82.26
CA CYS A 1098 -68.34 -20.84 82.47
C CYS A 1098 -67.35 -20.63 83.65
N SER A 1099 -66.37 -21.52 83.76
CA SER A 1099 -65.35 -21.49 84.81
C SER A 1099 -64.34 -20.36 84.61
N GLU A 1100 -64.24 -19.84 83.39
CA GLU A 1100 -63.34 -18.76 82.99
C GLU A 1100 -63.81 -17.39 83.52
N LEU A 1101 -65.09 -17.25 83.90
CA LEU A 1101 -65.61 -16.10 84.64
C LEU A 1101 -65.16 -16.18 86.10
N THR A 1102 -63.91 -15.79 86.32
CA THR A 1102 -63.24 -15.67 87.62
C THR A 1102 -63.49 -14.30 88.26
N GLU A 1103 -63.20 -14.14 89.55
CA GLU A 1103 -63.34 -12.84 90.25
C GLU A 1103 -62.47 -11.74 89.65
N ASP A 1104 -61.35 -12.12 89.01
CA ASP A 1104 -60.42 -11.18 88.37
C ASP A 1104 -60.96 -10.63 87.03
N LEU A 1105 -61.95 -11.28 86.42
CA LEU A 1105 -62.54 -10.91 85.13
C LEU A 1105 -63.85 -10.13 85.34
N VAL A 1106 -63.72 -8.86 85.71
CA VAL A 1106 -64.87 -7.98 86.01
C VAL A 1106 -65.54 -7.49 84.74
N LEU A 1107 -66.74 -8.02 84.44
CA LEU A 1107 -67.60 -7.52 83.37
C LEU A 1107 -68.56 -6.45 83.90
N GLU A 1108 -68.88 -5.49 83.05
CA GLU A 1108 -69.87 -4.46 83.34
C GLU A 1108 -71.29 -5.01 83.17
N LYS A 1109 -72.25 -4.37 83.85
CA LYS A 1109 -73.66 -4.76 83.78
C LYS A 1109 -74.19 -4.94 82.33
N PRO A 1110 -73.94 -4.04 81.37
CA PRO A 1110 -74.45 -4.22 80.00
C PRO A 1110 -73.82 -5.42 79.28
N GLU A 1111 -72.57 -5.80 79.62
CA GLU A 1111 -71.88 -6.97 79.07
C GLU A 1111 -72.56 -8.25 79.52
N TYR A 1112 -72.87 -8.38 80.82
CA TYR A 1112 -73.67 -9.50 81.33
C TYR A 1112 -75.07 -9.56 80.73
N GLU A 1113 -75.73 -8.42 80.51
CA GLU A 1113 -77.05 -8.38 79.87
C GLU A 1113 -77.00 -8.89 78.42
N LEU A 1114 -75.96 -8.52 77.65
CA LEU A 1114 -75.75 -9.01 76.28
C LEU A 1114 -75.48 -10.51 76.23
N LEU A 1115 -74.67 -11.05 77.15
CA LEU A 1115 -74.41 -12.49 77.24
C LEU A 1115 -75.69 -13.30 77.53
N LEU A 1116 -76.54 -12.81 78.44
CA LEU A 1116 -77.81 -13.46 78.78
C LEU A 1116 -78.83 -13.40 77.64
N GLN A 1117 -78.75 -12.37 76.78
CA GLN A 1117 -79.59 -12.22 75.59
C GLN A 1117 -79.06 -12.98 74.36
N SER A 1118 -77.76 -13.27 74.30
CA SER A 1118 -77.12 -13.94 73.16
C SER A 1118 -77.73 -15.32 72.89
N SER A 1119 -77.95 -15.66 71.61
CA SER A 1119 -78.42 -16.99 71.19
C SER A 1119 -77.32 -18.06 71.22
N GLU A 1120 -76.06 -17.66 71.34
CA GLU A 1120 -74.90 -18.58 71.29
C GLU A 1120 -74.74 -19.40 72.59
N PHE A 1121 -75.24 -18.88 73.72
CA PHE A 1121 -75.21 -19.60 74.99
C PHE A 1121 -76.45 -20.46 75.19
N THR A 1122 -76.22 -21.69 75.64
CA THR A 1122 -77.30 -22.56 76.11
C THR A 1122 -77.96 -21.97 77.36
N ASP A 1123 -79.25 -22.28 77.57
CA ASP A 1123 -79.94 -21.85 78.79
C ASP A 1123 -79.22 -22.34 80.06
N ALA A 1124 -78.54 -23.49 80.01
CA ALA A 1124 -77.74 -24.01 81.13
C ALA A 1124 -76.54 -23.11 81.48
N GLN A 1125 -75.79 -22.65 80.48
CA GLN A 1125 -74.68 -21.69 80.69
C GLN A 1125 -75.20 -20.36 81.24
N LYS A 1126 -76.29 -19.84 80.67
CA LYS A 1126 -76.91 -18.60 81.14
C LYS A 1126 -77.38 -18.72 82.60
N LEU A 1127 -77.89 -19.89 82.99
CA LEU A 1127 -78.29 -20.14 84.37
C LEU A 1127 -77.11 -20.08 85.34
N ILE A 1128 -75.94 -20.62 84.96
CA ILE A 1128 -74.73 -20.53 85.78
C ILE A 1128 -74.32 -19.07 85.98
N ILE A 1129 -74.37 -18.25 84.92
CA ILE A 1129 -74.07 -16.81 84.98
C ILE A 1129 -75.06 -16.09 85.91
N VAL A 1130 -76.36 -16.36 85.75
CA VAL A 1130 -77.41 -15.77 86.60
C VAL A 1130 -77.23 -16.16 88.08
N GLU A 1131 -76.92 -17.42 88.38
CA GLU A 1131 -76.71 -17.90 89.74
C GLU A 1131 -75.47 -17.27 90.38
N LYS A 1132 -74.39 -17.05 89.63
CA LYS A 1132 -73.19 -16.31 90.09
C LYS A 1132 -73.49 -14.84 90.41
N LEU A 1133 -74.28 -14.17 89.58
CA LEU A 1133 -74.60 -12.73 89.73
C LEU A 1133 -75.59 -12.43 90.87
N GLY A 1134 -76.44 -13.42 91.21
CA GLY A 1134 -77.35 -13.35 92.34
C GLY A 1134 -78.46 -12.30 92.23
N ILE A 1135 -79.16 -12.08 93.34
CA ILE A 1135 -80.36 -11.23 93.38
C ILE A 1135 -80.05 -9.75 93.09
N ASN A 1136 -78.87 -9.25 93.48
CA ASN A 1136 -78.49 -7.84 93.30
C ASN A 1136 -78.49 -7.45 91.82
N PHE A 1137 -77.86 -8.27 90.96
CA PHE A 1137 -77.89 -8.05 89.51
C PHE A 1137 -79.32 -8.13 88.97
N TYR A 1138 -80.11 -9.12 89.43
CA TYR A 1138 -81.50 -9.25 89.01
C TYR A 1138 -82.32 -7.98 89.29
N GLN A 1139 -82.19 -7.38 90.48
CA GLN A 1139 -82.95 -6.18 90.85
C GLN A 1139 -82.68 -5.00 89.92
N GLU A 1140 -81.42 -4.81 89.56
CA GLU A 1140 -80.98 -3.69 88.73
C GLU A 1140 -81.12 -3.98 87.24
N SER A 1141 -81.13 -5.24 86.83
CA SER A 1141 -81.10 -5.63 85.41
C SER A 1141 -82.37 -5.27 84.65
N ASN A 1142 -82.19 -4.90 83.38
CA ASN A 1142 -83.28 -4.68 82.43
C ASN A 1142 -83.81 -5.98 81.81
N VAL A 1143 -83.11 -7.12 82.01
CA VAL A 1143 -83.44 -8.42 81.39
C VAL A 1143 -84.04 -9.44 82.37
N GLN A 1144 -84.71 -8.97 83.43
CA GLN A 1144 -85.37 -9.82 84.45
C GLN A 1144 -86.33 -10.88 83.86
N SER A 1145 -87.05 -10.54 82.79
CA SER A 1145 -87.94 -11.49 82.10
C SER A 1145 -87.14 -12.62 81.44
N THR A 1146 -86.01 -12.30 80.82
CA THR A 1146 -85.05 -13.29 80.27
C THR A 1146 -84.47 -14.15 81.39
N ILE A 1147 -84.09 -13.56 82.52
CA ILE A 1147 -83.59 -14.30 83.68
C ILE A 1147 -84.65 -15.28 84.23
N ASN A 1148 -85.89 -14.83 84.36
CA ASN A 1148 -87.01 -15.70 84.77
C ASN A 1148 -87.26 -16.83 83.76
N HIS A 1149 -87.10 -16.56 82.46
CA HIS A 1149 -87.19 -17.58 81.43
C HIS A 1149 -86.04 -18.59 81.55
N ILE A 1150 -84.81 -18.14 81.81
CA ILE A 1150 -83.63 -19.00 81.98
C ILE A 1150 -83.86 -20.01 83.12
N PHE A 1151 -84.36 -19.58 84.28
CA PHE A 1151 -84.71 -20.52 85.37
C PHE A 1151 -85.72 -21.58 84.93
N LYS A 1152 -86.78 -21.16 84.24
CA LYS A 1152 -87.86 -22.05 83.77
C LYS A 1152 -87.40 -23.02 82.68
N ALA A 1153 -86.62 -22.54 81.71
CA ALA A 1153 -86.09 -23.36 80.61
C ALA A 1153 -85.17 -24.48 81.12
N ASN A 1154 -84.48 -24.24 82.24
CA ASN A 1154 -83.64 -25.26 82.90
C ASN A 1154 -84.40 -26.13 83.92
N GLY A 1155 -85.72 -25.99 84.03
CA GLY A 1155 -86.52 -26.76 85.00
C GLY A 1155 -86.20 -26.45 86.47
N LYS A 1156 -85.55 -25.32 86.77
CA LYS A 1156 -85.32 -24.86 88.14
C LYS A 1156 -86.45 -23.92 88.58
N TYR A 1157 -86.79 -23.98 89.86
CA TYR A 1157 -87.74 -23.06 90.47
C TYR A 1157 -87.10 -21.67 90.62
N ILE A 1158 -87.88 -20.63 90.37
CA ILE A 1158 -87.44 -19.26 90.58
C ILE A 1158 -87.38 -19.02 92.10
N PRO A 1159 -86.24 -18.61 92.68
CA PRO A 1159 -86.15 -18.37 94.11
C PRO A 1159 -87.16 -17.30 94.56
N ILE A 1160 -87.73 -17.47 95.76
CA ILE A 1160 -88.81 -16.61 96.26
C ILE A 1160 -88.43 -15.12 96.29
N GLU A 1161 -87.16 -14.80 96.52
CA GLU A 1161 -86.65 -13.42 96.50
C GLU A 1161 -86.77 -12.75 95.12
N TYR A 1162 -86.55 -13.53 94.05
CA TYR A 1162 -86.70 -13.07 92.66
C TYR A 1162 -88.18 -12.88 92.34
N ILE A 1163 -89.03 -13.82 92.78
CA ILE A 1163 -90.49 -13.73 92.61
C ILE A 1163 -91.03 -12.50 93.35
N ASN A 1164 -90.64 -12.28 94.61
CA ASN A 1164 -91.05 -11.13 95.40
C ASN A 1164 -90.62 -9.81 94.75
N ASN A 1165 -89.37 -9.72 94.26
CA ASN A 1165 -88.90 -8.53 93.56
C ASN A 1165 -89.69 -8.28 92.27
N TYR A 1166 -89.96 -9.34 91.50
CA TYR A 1166 -90.76 -9.26 90.30
C TYR A 1166 -92.22 -8.84 90.60
N PHE A 1167 -92.81 -9.33 91.70
CA PHE A 1167 -94.16 -8.97 92.14
C PHE A 1167 -94.25 -7.56 92.72
N ALA A 1168 -93.19 -7.06 93.38
CA ALA A 1168 -93.14 -5.72 93.93
C ALA A 1168 -93.21 -4.63 92.84
N LYS A 1169 -92.73 -4.92 91.62
CA LYS A 1169 -92.87 -4.00 90.48
C LYS A 1169 -94.35 -3.88 90.07
N THR A 1170 -94.78 -2.71 89.59
CA THR A 1170 -96.14 -2.42 89.10
C THR A 1170 -96.50 -3.25 87.86
N LEU A 1171 -96.79 -4.53 88.08
CA LEU A 1171 -97.31 -5.47 87.08
C LEU A 1171 -98.83 -5.58 87.24
N SER A 1172 -99.54 -5.83 86.15
CA SER A 1172 -100.99 -6.07 86.24
C SER A 1172 -101.27 -7.30 87.10
N THR A 1173 -102.35 -7.25 87.89
CA THR A 1173 -102.78 -8.36 88.74
C THR A 1173 -103.00 -9.64 87.93
N GLN A 1174 -103.39 -9.50 86.66
CA GLN A 1174 -103.51 -10.63 85.75
C GLN A 1174 -102.17 -11.29 85.40
N THR A 1175 -101.12 -10.49 85.16
CA THR A 1175 -99.75 -10.98 84.90
C THR A 1175 -99.17 -11.65 86.14
N ARG A 1176 -99.35 -11.04 87.33
CA ARG A 1176 -98.88 -11.60 88.59
C ARG A 1176 -99.54 -12.93 88.90
N VAL A 1177 -100.86 -13.04 88.76
CA VAL A 1177 -101.56 -14.31 89.00
C VAL A 1177 -101.19 -15.36 87.95
N LYS A 1178 -101.05 -15.00 86.66
CA LYS A 1178 -100.56 -15.95 85.64
C LYS A 1178 -99.14 -16.45 85.94
N PHE A 1179 -98.28 -15.59 86.49
CA PHE A 1179 -96.95 -16.00 86.94
C PHE A 1179 -97.02 -16.87 88.21
N LEU A 1180 -97.93 -16.56 89.15
CA LEU A 1180 -98.09 -17.27 90.41
C LEU A 1180 -98.56 -18.72 90.20
N ILE A 1181 -99.59 -18.93 89.37
CA ILE A 1181 -100.25 -20.24 89.17
C ILE A 1181 -99.25 -21.42 89.01
N PRO A 1182 -98.26 -21.38 88.09
CA PRO A 1182 -97.30 -22.47 87.95
C PRO A 1182 -96.30 -22.59 89.10
N GLU A 1183 -96.05 -21.50 89.84
CA GLU A 1183 -95.13 -21.51 91.00
C GLU A 1183 -95.83 -21.95 92.29
N VAL A 1184 -97.17 -21.93 92.37
CA VAL A 1184 -97.94 -22.32 93.56
C VAL A 1184 -97.53 -23.69 94.11
N SER A 1185 -97.23 -24.68 93.24
CA SER A 1185 -96.82 -26.01 93.70
C SER A 1185 -95.46 -26.05 94.40
N ASN A 1186 -94.65 -25.03 94.19
CA ASN A 1186 -93.23 -24.98 94.61
C ASN A 1186 -93.04 -24.03 95.81
N LEU A 1187 -94.13 -23.43 96.29
CA LEU A 1187 -94.14 -22.48 97.39
C LEU A 1187 -94.84 -23.09 98.61
N ASP A 1188 -94.36 -22.76 99.79
CA ASP A 1188 -95.04 -23.09 101.04
C ASP A 1188 -96.25 -22.17 101.26
N HIS A 1189 -97.15 -22.59 102.17
CA HIS A 1189 -98.39 -21.84 102.43
C HIS A 1189 -98.10 -20.41 102.91
N SER A 1190 -96.99 -20.18 103.63
CA SER A 1190 -96.58 -18.85 104.07
C SER A 1190 -96.24 -17.94 102.89
N ASN A 1191 -95.39 -18.39 101.96
CA ASN A 1191 -95.01 -17.59 100.79
C ASN A 1191 -96.19 -17.38 99.83
N ILE A 1192 -97.06 -18.38 99.68
CA ILE A 1192 -98.31 -18.22 98.91
C ILE A 1192 -99.20 -17.14 99.54
N SER A 1193 -99.35 -17.12 100.86
CA SER A 1193 -100.12 -16.07 101.56
C SER A 1193 -99.55 -14.69 101.30
N ILE A 1194 -98.21 -14.55 101.35
CA ILE A 1194 -97.51 -13.28 101.08
C ILE A 1194 -97.78 -12.83 99.64
N LEU A 1195 -97.60 -13.72 98.67
CA LEU A 1195 -97.82 -13.38 97.25
C LEU A 1195 -99.30 -13.11 96.94
N LEU A 1196 -100.24 -13.83 97.56
CA LEU A 1196 -101.67 -13.55 97.45
C LEU A 1196 -102.01 -12.17 98.04
N ASN A 1197 -101.42 -11.80 99.18
CA ASN A 1197 -101.58 -10.46 99.77
C ASN A 1197 -101.03 -9.33 98.90
N MET A 1198 -100.06 -9.61 98.03
CA MET A 1198 -99.53 -8.65 97.05
C MET A 1198 -100.42 -8.49 95.80
N LEU A 1199 -101.56 -9.21 95.73
CA LEU A 1199 -102.57 -9.08 94.68
C LEU A 1199 -103.75 -8.20 95.13
N ASP A 1200 -104.50 -7.67 94.18
CA ASP A 1200 -105.71 -6.90 94.49
C ASP A 1200 -106.89 -7.82 94.91
N GLU A 1201 -107.88 -7.26 95.61
CA GLU A 1201 -109.15 -7.97 95.88
C GLU A 1201 -109.81 -8.40 94.55
N PRO A 1202 -110.39 -9.61 94.46
CA PRO A 1202 -110.71 -10.53 95.55
C PRO A 1202 -109.62 -11.58 95.88
N TYR A 1203 -108.43 -11.52 95.28
CA TYR A 1203 -107.38 -12.54 95.47
C TYR A 1203 -106.63 -12.42 96.79
N SER A 1204 -106.35 -11.19 97.24
CA SER A 1204 -105.74 -10.96 98.56
C SER A 1204 -106.56 -11.52 99.70
N LEU A 1205 -107.89 -11.50 99.59
CA LEU A 1205 -108.78 -12.08 100.59
C LEU A 1205 -108.56 -13.58 100.78
N ILE A 1206 -108.03 -14.30 99.78
CA ILE A 1206 -107.76 -15.75 99.86
C ILE A 1206 -106.68 -16.08 100.90
N SER A 1207 -105.83 -15.12 101.28
CA SER A 1207 -104.85 -15.35 102.37
C SER A 1207 -105.51 -15.48 103.75
N ILE A 1208 -106.74 -15.00 103.91
CA ILE A 1208 -107.48 -15.01 105.18
C ILE A 1208 -108.22 -16.35 105.34
N ALA A 1209 -108.18 -16.97 106.53
CA ALA A 1209 -108.91 -18.22 106.78
C ALA A 1209 -110.44 -17.99 106.73
N GLY A 1210 -111.14 -18.64 105.81
CA GLY A 1210 -112.57 -18.42 105.63
C GLY A 1210 -113.16 -19.04 104.36
N ASN A 1211 -114.46 -18.80 104.14
CA ASN A 1211 -115.13 -19.13 102.89
C ASN A 1211 -114.99 -17.96 101.93
N HIS A 1212 -114.40 -18.22 100.77
CA HIS A 1212 -114.15 -17.23 99.73
C HIS A 1212 -114.98 -17.53 98.50
N THR A 1213 -115.31 -16.47 97.76
CA THR A 1213 -116.04 -16.56 96.50
C THR A 1213 -115.29 -15.80 95.43
N LEU A 1214 -114.90 -16.48 94.37
CA LEU A 1214 -114.38 -15.86 93.16
C LEU A 1214 -115.42 -15.94 92.04
N SER A 1215 -115.47 -14.93 91.19
CA SER A 1215 -116.17 -15.04 89.91
C SER A 1215 -115.53 -16.14 89.07
N HIS A 1216 -116.35 -16.93 88.38
CA HIS A 1216 -115.85 -18.02 87.56
C HIS A 1216 -115.11 -17.46 86.33
N SER A 1217 -113.79 -17.70 86.26
CA SER A 1217 -112.95 -17.50 85.07
C SER A 1217 -111.97 -18.66 84.99
N GLU A 1218 -111.49 -19.00 83.79
CA GLU A 1218 -110.51 -20.09 83.60
C GLU A 1218 -109.25 -19.88 84.45
N MET A 1219 -108.81 -18.64 84.58
CA MET A 1219 -107.67 -18.26 85.41
C MET A 1219 -107.94 -18.43 86.91
N ASN A 1220 -109.16 -18.11 87.38
CA ASN A 1220 -109.56 -18.34 88.77
C ASN A 1220 -109.76 -19.82 89.06
N GLU A 1221 -110.27 -20.58 88.09
CA GLU A 1221 -110.41 -22.04 88.15
C GLU A 1221 -109.02 -22.68 88.24
N ASN A 1222 -108.05 -22.25 87.43
CA ASN A 1222 -106.67 -22.71 87.48
C ASN A 1222 -105.95 -22.33 88.78
N LEU A 1223 -106.12 -21.09 89.26
CA LEU A 1223 -105.54 -20.67 90.53
C LEU A 1223 -106.14 -21.45 91.71
N THR A 1224 -107.46 -21.60 91.75
CA THR A 1224 -108.11 -22.41 92.79
C THR A 1224 -107.74 -23.88 92.68
N GLU A 1225 -107.57 -24.43 91.49
CA GLU A 1225 -107.10 -25.80 91.32
C GLU A 1225 -105.65 -25.97 91.77
N ALA A 1226 -104.76 -25.04 91.44
CA ALA A 1226 -103.37 -25.03 91.90
C ALA A 1226 -103.31 -24.97 93.44
N LEU A 1227 -104.05 -24.05 94.06
CA LEU A 1227 -104.15 -23.92 95.52
C LEU A 1227 -104.82 -25.15 96.17
N ARG A 1228 -105.77 -25.80 95.49
CA ARG A 1228 -106.43 -27.02 95.99
C ARG A 1228 -105.47 -28.21 95.98
N LYS A 1229 -104.67 -28.37 94.92
CA LYS A 1229 -103.73 -29.50 94.78
C LYS A 1229 -102.72 -29.56 95.93
N ILE A 1230 -102.25 -28.41 96.40
CA ILE A 1230 -101.32 -28.31 97.54
C ILE A 1230 -102.03 -28.25 98.91
N GLY A 1231 -103.35 -28.43 98.94
CA GLY A 1231 -104.16 -28.41 100.16
C GLY A 1231 -104.31 -27.05 100.83
N TYR A 1232 -103.97 -25.94 100.16
CA TYR A 1232 -104.14 -24.57 100.66
C TYR A 1232 -105.63 -24.18 100.76
N ILE A 1233 -106.44 -24.68 99.82
CA ILE A 1233 -107.90 -24.57 99.87
C ILE A 1233 -108.58 -25.95 99.83
N ASN A 1234 -109.75 -26.05 100.46
CA ASN A 1234 -110.60 -27.22 100.53
C ASN A 1234 -112.06 -26.88 100.17
N ARG A 1235 -112.86 -27.92 99.91
CA ARG A 1235 -114.32 -27.82 99.66
C ARG A 1235 -114.70 -26.85 98.52
N VAL A 1236 -113.98 -26.92 97.41
CA VAL A 1236 -114.29 -26.12 96.21
C VAL A 1236 -115.63 -26.55 95.61
N ARG A 1237 -116.58 -25.63 95.49
CA ARG A 1237 -117.87 -25.80 94.81
C ARG A 1237 -118.01 -24.76 93.72
N VAL A 1238 -118.36 -25.21 92.52
CA VAL A 1238 -118.69 -24.32 91.42
C VAL A 1238 -120.20 -24.21 91.33
N HIS A 1239 -120.72 -23.00 91.48
CA HIS A 1239 -122.16 -22.75 91.47
C HIS A 1239 -122.66 -22.45 90.06
N GLU A 1240 -123.67 -23.21 89.63
CA GLU A 1240 -124.36 -23.02 88.35
C GLU A 1240 -125.66 -22.24 88.58
N LYS A 1241 -125.86 -21.14 87.85
CA LYS A 1241 -127.10 -20.36 87.87
C LYS A 1241 -127.95 -20.77 86.67
N LYS A 1242 -129.21 -21.20 86.91
CA LYS A 1242 -130.18 -21.48 85.83
C LYS A 1242 -130.73 -20.16 85.29
N SER A 1243 -130.61 -19.94 83.99
CA SER A 1243 -131.26 -18.81 83.31
C SER A 1243 -132.74 -19.12 83.06
N LEU A 1244 -133.57 -18.07 82.90
CA LEU A 1244 -134.98 -18.17 82.48
C LEU A 1244 -135.17 -18.92 81.13
N LEU A 1245 -134.08 -19.17 80.38
CA LEU A 1245 -134.04 -19.90 79.11
C LEU A 1245 -133.54 -21.36 79.25
N GLY A 1246 -133.42 -21.90 80.47
CA GLY A 1246 -133.13 -23.32 80.69
C GLY A 1246 -131.67 -23.76 80.53
N THR A 1247 -130.74 -22.85 80.23
CA THR A 1247 -129.29 -23.10 80.20
C THR A 1247 -128.65 -22.89 81.57
N LYS A 1248 -127.76 -23.81 81.97
CA LYS A 1248 -126.93 -23.68 83.19
C LYS A 1248 -125.59 -23.04 82.82
N SER A 1249 -125.21 -21.96 83.49
CA SER A 1249 -123.87 -21.36 83.38
C SER A 1249 -123.19 -21.31 84.75
N LYS A 1250 -121.92 -21.71 84.81
CA LYS A 1250 -121.08 -21.59 86.01
C LYS A 1250 -120.87 -20.10 86.30
N SER A 1251 -121.12 -19.66 87.53
CA SER A 1251 -121.16 -18.23 87.88
C SER A 1251 -120.07 -17.84 88.87
N THR A 1252 -119.93 -18.62 89.95
CA THR A 1252 -118.96 -18.35 91.01
C THR A 1252 -118.32 -19.64 91.52
N ILE A 1253 -117.05 -19.58 91.87
CA ILE A 1253 -116.30 -20.63 92.55
C ILE A 1253 -116.24 -20.26 94.03
N THR A 1254 -116.87 -21.07 94.88
CA THR A 1254 -116.76 -20.94 96.33
C THR A 1254 -115.79 -21.98 96.86
N PHE A 1255 -114.94 -21.60 97.80
CA PHE A 1255 -113.97 -22.52 98.41
C PHE A 1255 -113.61 -22.04 99.80
N THR A 1256 -113.14 -22.96 100.64
CA THR A 1256 -112.75 -22.65 102.01
C THR A 1256 -111.23 -22.76 102.12
N THR A 1257 -110.56 -21.70 102.58
CA THR A 1257 -109.12 -21.80 102.90
C THR A 1257 -108.94 -22.67 104.13
N LYS A 1258 -107.95 -23.57 104.08
CA LYS A 1258 -107.67 -24.47 105.20
C LYS A 1258 -106.89 -23.66 106.24
N SER A 1259 -107.41 -23.56 107.46
CA SER A 1259 -106.73 -22.87 108.57
C SER A 1259 -105.38 -23.51 108.88
#